data_AF-A0A811LGY8-F1
#
_entry.id   AF-A0A811LGY8-F1
#
_cell.length_a   1.000
_cell.length_b   1.000
_cell.length_c   1.000
_cell.angle_alpha   90.00
_cell.angle_beta   90.00
_cell.angle_gamma   90.00
#
_symmetry.space_group_name_H-M   'P 1'
#
loop_
_entity.id
_entity.type
_entity.pdbx_description
1 polymer ?
#
loop_
_entity_poly.entity_id
_entity_poly.type
_entity_poly.pdbx_seq_one_letter_code
_entity_poly.pdbx_strand_id
1 'polypeptide(L)'
;MDNKARFMENMITVRYKPCDDFFKYAGGNKTKTDIEDTEKALILQMFNDDSLFKKKEGRAALLNELLGSILFDEGYVFNNCAVYMSDNFPIALNKLAIDTLKKDRENYKKFKKQFFTYADLIMHEANVTISTSTEILDEHKEDLIANLEKNKFAFFEQSLYKDDIFDEVNGKLELTHPRHSRLYNNLRVLLKYDAEKEHHTHRLIPSMTQNQASHANLVQTNFFHWGPFLYPMYDPSFPHILGFSSIGFVMAHEMAHTYAFASRVYPEFEENRQCLLSFYSNQCSEDKKVCIDPELTYVENVADQLGFIWAYSAYKRMESVQDVGKRPRGKKLNKLSNDKMFFLNYAQIMHFYQNWEDYDDKKPHSPSSVRAWGPLANLPAFTNEFKCPKESKYNPKKKCPMFVAQTMVNDPKGSKEGKSSKDGEGGADGEEEKQEVVVVEVEKPSPPIISTDSERRRFIMKTSGLILAMLVIATCLLMLPFIFQSLRLFLIKHWYIALIVSIFYLCFTITVACFCHSCLMRSPVNYFILVAYAFITGLFLMCICATYSIFAILVAMVATVACVLATLIFAATCNKDLTSMWFACFIIGIVLLVTCFGAGIICIFVPPTVAFWISIIISMAFVLYYMFHMTITIQSIIGGKNRKIVFSEQAYAVAALLIFVDIIGLFLNLLNLANLIR
;
A
#
# COMPACT_ATOMS: atom_id res chain seq x y z
N MET A 1 -21.46 -35.31 15.38
CA MET A 1 -20.68 -34.53 14.40
C MET A 1 -21.42 -33.22 14.06
N ASP A 2 -22.07 -32.60 15.02
CA ASP A 2 -23.01 -31.50 14.78
C ASP A 2 -22.97 -30.56 16.01
N ASN A 3 -23.08 -29.25 15.78
CA ASN A 3 -22.87 -28.08 16.67
C ASN A 3 -21.49 -27.38 16.63
N LYS A 4 -20.34 -28.07 16.66
CA LYS A 4 -19.01 -27.40 16.54
C LYS A 4 -18.64 -27.03 15.10
N ALA A 5 -18.92 -27.92 14.13
CA ALA A 5 -18.82 -27.59 12.70
C ALA A 5 -19.79 -26.46 12.34
N ARG A 6 -21.00 -26.50 12.90
CA ARG A 6 -22.00 -25.44 12.75
C ARG A 6 -21.54 -24.11 13.37
N PHE A 7 -20.73 -24.07 14.43
CA PHE A 7 -20.22 -22.83 15.05
C PHE A 7 -19.14 -22.12 14.20
N MET A 8 -18.31 -22.89 13.49
CA MET A 8 -17.27 -22.32 12.61
C MET A 8 -17.73 -22.12 11.17
N GLU A 9 -18.56 -23.02 10.66
CA GLU A 9 -19.38 -22.73 9.49
C GLU A 9 -20.21 -21.49 9.78
N ASN A 10 -20.65 -21.26 11.02
CA ASN A 10 -21.25 -20.00 11.42
C ASN A 10 -20.27 -18.81 11.46
N MET A 11 -18.98 -18.95 11.75
CA MET A 11 -18.04 -17.83 11.58
C MET A 11 -17.78 -17.48 10.10
N ILE A 12 -17.88 -18.47 9.21
CA ILE A 12 -17.63 -18.33 7.76
C ILE A 12 -18.94 -18.05 6.98
N THR A 13 -20.10 -18.40 7.52
CA THR A 13 -21.42 -18.32 6.86
C THR A 13 -22.56 -17.75 7.73
N VAL A 14 -22.33 -17.25 8.96
CA VAL A 14 -23.42 -16.55 9.67
C VAL A 14 -23.71 -15.22 9.02
N ARG A 15 -24.99 -15.10 8.70
CA ARG A 15 -25.83 -13.89 8.70
C ARG A 15 -25.70 -13.11 10.02
N TYR A 16 -24.50 -12.76 10.42
CA TYR A 16 -24.24 -11.69 11.36
C TYR A 16 -24.39 -10.49 10.45
N LYS A 17 -25.36 -9.63 10.71
CA LYS A 17 -25.44 -8.37 9.99
C LYS A 17 -24.29 -7.51 10.53
N PRO A 18 -23.10 -7.52 9.91
CA PRO A 18 -21.92 -6.92 10.51
C PRO A 18 -22.11 -5.41 10.56
N CYS A 19 -22.89 -4.88 9.61
CA CYS A 19 -23.36 -3.51 9.60
C CYS A 19 -24.20 -3.18 10.84
N ASP A 20 -25.28 -3.92 11.12
CA ASP A 20 -26.25 -3.56 12.18
C ASP A 20 -25.64 -3.57 13.59
N ASP A 21 -24.67 -4.46 13.89
CA ASP A 21 -24.02 -4.53 15.21
C ASP A 21 -22.78 -3.62 15.34
N PHE A 22 -22.06 -3.36 14.24
CA PHE A 22 -20.99 -2.36 14.23
C PHE A 22 -21.52 -0.94 14.48
N PHE A 23 -22.67 -0.58 13.90
CA PHE A 23 -23.33 0.70 14.18
C PHE A 23 -23.79 0.84 15.64
N LYS A 24 -24.06 -0.27 16.33
CA LYS A 24 -24.39 -0.28 17.76
C LYS A 24 -23.17 -0.05 18.66
N TYR A 25 -22.00 -0.56 18.28
CA TYR A 25 -20.77 -0.44 19.07
C TYR A 25 -19.98 0.85 18.77
N ALA A 26 -20.07 1.39 17.56
CA ALA A 26 -19.41 2.65 17.17
C ALA A 26 -20.10 3.92 17.71
N GLY A 27 -21.26 3.78 18.36
CA GLY A 27 -22.09 4.88 18.85
C GLY A 27 -21.85 5.22 20.33
N GLY A 28 -20.70 5.82 20.64
CA GLY A 28 -20.41 6.39 21.95
C GLY A 28 -21.16 7.70 22.19
N ASN A 29 -22.11 7.68 23.13
CA ASN A 29 -22.85 8.85 23.63
C ASN A 29 -21.90 9.78 24.42
N LYS A 30 -21.65 11.02 23.96
CA LYS A 30 -21.64 12.28 24.78
C LYS A 30 -21.13 13.51 24.01
N THR A 31 -21.47 14.66 24.60
CA THR A 31 -21.67 16.03 24.08
C THR A 31 -20.43 16.85 23.71
N LYS A 32 -20.69 17.94 22.99
CA LYS A 32 -19.88 18.67 22.00
C LYS A 32 -18.82 19.67 22.53
N THR A 33 -18.46 19.74 23.80
CA THR A 33 -17.74 20.94 24.29
C THR A 33 -16.62 20.62 25.27
N ASP A 34 -15.47 20.12 24.79
CA ASP A 34 -14.14 20.28 25.44
C ASP A 34 -12.95 19.72 24.60
N ILE A 35 -13.06 19.63 23.26
CA ILE A 35 -11.99 19.05 22.39
C ILE A 35 -11.37 20.13 21.47
N GLU A 36 -11.54 21.43 21.76
CA GLU A 36 -11.02 22.49 20.88
C GLU A 36 -9.62 23.00 21.27
N ASP A 37 -9.10 22.69 22.46
CA ASP A 37 -7.83 23.26 22.94
C ASP A 37 -6.66 22.27 23.08
N THR A 38 -6.88 20.95 22.94
CA THR A 38 -5.81 19.94 23.12
C THR A 38 -5.16 19.47 21.81
N GLU A 39 -5.87 19.52 20.67
CA GLU A 39 -5.35 19.05 19.37
C GLU A 39 -4.29 19.99 18.74
N LYS A 40 -4.32 21.29 19.05
CA LYS A 40 -3.30 22.26 18.57
C LYS A 40 -1.95 22.13 19.28
N ALA A 41 -1.93 21.61 20.51
CA ALA A 41 -0.70 21.43 21.28
C ALA A 41 0.06 20.15 20.87
N LEU A 42 -0.65 19.07 20.51
CA LEU A 42 -0.03 17.78 20.18
C LEU A 42 0.71 17.80 18.83
N ILE A 43 0.15 18.47 17.82
CA ILE A 43 0.73 18.52 16.47
C ILE A 43 2.00 19.37 16.43
N LEU A 44 2.07 20.46 17.21
CA LEU A 44 3.27 21.30 17.31
C LEU A 44 4.40 20.65 18.14
N GLN A 45 4.09 19.65 18.96
CA GLN A 45 5.08 18.89 19.72
C GLN A 45 5.70 17.74 18.90
N MET A 46 4.92 17.14 17.97
CA MET A 46 5.40 16.06 17.10
C MET A 46 6.42 16.49 16.04
N PHE A 47 6.44 17.76 15.63
CA PHE A 47 7.34 18.28 14.59
C PHE A 47 8.63 18.95 15.11
N ASN A 48 8.76 19.16 16.42
CA ASN A 48 9.91 19.87 17.03
C ASN A 48 10.88 18.96 17.79
N ASP A 49 10.65 17.64 17.82
CA ASP A 49 11.53 16.71 18.53
C ASP A 49 12.45 15.95 17.57
N ASP A 50 13.63 16.53 17.32
CA ASP A 50 14.71 15.96 16.51
C ASP A 50 15.24 14.61 17.06
N SER A 51 14.82 14.19 18.26
CA SER A 51 15.22 12.90 18.85
C SER A 51 14.48 11.69 18.26
N LEU A 52 13.31 11.89 17.65
CA LEU A 52 12.50 10.83 17.01
C LEU A 52 13.11 10.28 15.71
N PHE A 53 14.09 10.97 15.11
CA PHE A 53 14.68 10.61 13.82
C PHE A 53 15.76 9.51 13.88
N LYS A 54 16.08 8.96 15.06
CA LYS A 54 17.18 7.98 15.24
C LYS A 54 16.82 6.49 15.14
N LYS A 55 15.55 6.07 15.00
CA LYS A 55 15.18 4.64 14.89
C LYS A 55 14.66 4.29 13.48
N LYS A 56 15.53 3.72 12.64
CA LYS A 56 15.31 3.50 11.19
C LYS A 56 14.29 2.40 10.83
N GLU A 57 13.98 1.44 11.68
CA GLU A 57 13.29 0.20 11.23
C GLU A 57 11.76 0.21 11.44
N GLY A 58 11.25 0.98 12.41
CA GLY A 58 9.79 1.20 12.55
C GLY A 58 9.16 1.95 11.36
N ARG A 59 9.99 2.57 10.52
CA ARG A 59 9.58 3.28 9.31
C ARG A 59 9.19 2.36 8.18
N ALA A 60 9.81 1.18 8.01
CA ALA A 60 9.51 0.31 6.88
C ALA A 60 8.09 -0.30 6.97
N ALA A 61 7.67 -0.71 8.17
CA ALA A 61 6.31 -1.21 8.39
C ALA A 61 5.25 -0.11 8.27
N LEU A 62 5.53 1.09 8.84
CA LEU A 62 4.67 2.26 8.66
C LEU A 62 4.59 2.67 7.19
N LEU A 63 5.72 2.68 6.47
CA LEU A 63 5.80 2.99 5.06
C LEU A 63 5.11 1.91 4.22
N ASN A 64 5.14 0.63 4.61
CA ASN A 64 4.41 -0.44 3.94
C ASN A 64 2.89 -0.32 4.15
N GLU A 65 2.42 0.10 5.33
CA GLU A 65 1.02 0.45 5.56
C GLU A 65 0.62 1.77 4.87
N LEU A 66 1.53 2.74 4.81
CA LEU A 66 1.35 4.02 4.11
C LEU A 66 1.24 3.79 2.60
N LEU A 67 2.19 3.05 2.03
CA LEU A 67 2.19 2.62 0.64
C LEU A 67 1.02 1.67 0.38
N GLY A 68 0.69 0.76 1.31
CA GLY A 68 -0.47 -0.12 1.22
C GLY A 68 -1.82 0.59 1.41
N SER A 69 -1.87 1.82 1.90
CA SER A 69 -3.10 2.63 2.00
C SER A 69 -3.19 3.68 0.88
N ILE A 70 -2.05 4.11 0.33
CA ILE A 70 -1.94 5.08 -0.77
C ILE A 70 -1.89 4.39 -2.15
N LEU A 71 -1.20 3.25 -2.27
CA LEU A 71 -0.86 2.55 -3.53
C LEU A 71 -1.71 1.31 -3.82
N PHE A 72 -2.96 1.21 -3.34
CA PHE A 72 -3.86 0.25 -4.00
C PHE A 72 -4.21 0.77 -5.39
N ASP A 73 -3.39 0.28 -6.32
CA ASP A 73 -3.71 0.02 -7.70
C ASP A 73 -4.81 -1.06 -7.78
N GLU A 74 -5.58 -0.99 -8.86
CA GLU A 74 -6.67 -1.90 -9.23
C GLU A 74 -8.05 -1.73 -8.58
N GLY A 75 -9.08 -1.80 -9.43
CA GLY A 75 -10.48 -1.78 -9.06
C GLY A 75 -10.87 -3.00 -8.24
N TYR A 76 -10.66 -2.94 -6.93
CA TYR A 76 -11.21 -3.90 -5.99
C TYR A 76 -12.74 -3.81 -5.99
N VAL A 77 -13.39 -4.77 -6.65
CA VAL A 77 -14.79 -5.08 -6.40
C VAL A 77 -14.81 -5.89 -5.11
N PHE A 78 -15.38 -5.33 -4.05
CA PHE A 78 -15.58 -6.09 -2.83
C PHE A 78 -16.66 -7.15 -3.10
N ASN A 79 -16.23 -8.40 -3.22
CA ASN A 79 -17.14 -9.52 -3.51
C ASN A 79 -18.15 -9.74 -2.37
N ASN A 80 -17.85 -9.27 -1.16
CA ASN A 80 -18.78 -9.29 -0.03
C ASN A 80 -18.39 -8.22 1.03
N CYS A 81 -19.33 -7.96 1.95
CA CYS A 81 -19.15 -6.99 3.03
C CYS A 81 -18.04 -7.39 4.01
N ALA A 82 -17.75 -8.69 4.19
CA ALA A 82 -16.72 -9.13 5.13
C ALA A 82 -15.32 -8.72 4.67
N VAL A 83 -15.02 -8.86 3.37
CA VAL A 83 -13.76 -8.39 2.77
C VAL A 83 -13.67 -6.87 2.88
N TYR A 84 -14.75 -6.15 2.56
CA TYR A 84 -14.80 -4.70 2.74
C TYR A 84 -14.48 -4.26 4.18
N MET A 85 -15.09 -4.92 5.17
CA MET A 85 -14.86 -4.60 6.58
C MET A 85 -13.45 -4.96 7.03
N SER A 86 -12.91 -6.10 6.59
CA SER A 86 -11.53 -6.53 6.89
C SER A 86 -10.51 -5.54 6.35
N ASP A 87 -10.74 -4.97 5.17
CA ASP A 87 -9.75 -4.09 4.52
C ASP A 87 -9.84 -2.65 5.02
N ASN A 88 -11.05 -2.16 5.31
CA ASN A 88 -11.29 -0.75 5.65
C ASN A 88 -11.34 -0.50 7.17
N PHE A 89 -11.66 -1.52 7.97
CA PHE A 89 -11.82 -1.42 9.42
C PHE A 89 -11.08 -2.53 10.21
N PRO A 90 -9.85 -2.93 9.85
CA PRO A 90 -9.16 -4.04 10.50
C PRO A 90 -8.97 -3.83 12.01
N ILE A 91 -8.67 -2.61 12.48
CA ILE A 91 -8.49 -2.33 13.92
C ILE A 91 -9.80 -2.55 14.70
N ALA A 92 -10.91 -2.02 14.21
CA ALA A 92 -12.22 -2.19 14.84
C ALA A 92 -12.72 -3.64 14.78
N LEU A 93 -12.48 -4.32 13.66
CA LEU A 93 -12.83 -5.73 13.49
C LEU A 93 -12.04 -6.63 14.44
N ASN A 94 -10.74 -6.38 14.61
CA ASN A 94 -9.90 -7.06 15.59
C ASN A 94 -10.41 -6.86 17.02
N LYS A 95 -10.73 -5.62 17.42
CA LYS A 95 -11.30 -5.34 18.74
C LYS A 95 -12.59 -6.12 18.98
N LEU A 96 -13.51 -6.09 18.00
CA LEU A 96 -14.78 -6.81 18.07
C LEU A 96 -14.58 -8.33 18.24
N ALA A 97 -13.64 -8.92 17.50
CA ALA A 97 -13.33 -10.33 17.59
C ALA A 97 -12.75 -10.70 18.97
N ILE A 98 -11.81 -9.88 19.48
CA ILE A 98 -11.22 -10.06 20.82
C ILE A 98 -12.28 -10.00 21.91
N ASP A 99 -13.15 -9.00 21.87
CA ASP A 99 -14.22 -8.83 22.85
C ASP A 99 -15.22 -9.99 22.80
N THR A 100 -15.52 -10.47 21.59
CA THR A 100 -16.39 -11.62 21.39
C THR A 100 -15.78 -12.88 21.99
N LEU A 101 -14.49 -13.13 21.79
CA LEU A 101 -13.79 -14.24 22.43
C LEU A 101 -13.77 -14.11 23.96
N LYS A 102 -13.64 -12.89 24.49
CA LYS A 102 -13.63 -12.61 25.93
C LYS A 102 -15.00 -12.75 26.60
N LYS A 103 -16.11 -12.88 25.85
CA LYS A 103 -17.44 -13.16 26.43
C LYS A 103 -17.43 -14.47 27.24
N ASP A 104 -16.73 -15.49 26.76
CA ASP A 104 -16.41 -16.69 27.52
C ASP A 104 -15.02 -16.56 28.18
N ARG A 105 -15.00 -15.88 29.33
CA ARG A 105 -13.75 -15.54 30.03
C ARG A 105 -12.93 -16.77 30.41
N GLU A 106 -13.58 -17.87 30.79
CA GLU A 106 -12.88 -19.07 31.24
C GLU A 106 -12.26 -19.82 30.07
N ASN A 107 -13.01 -19.99 28.97
CA ASN A 107 -12.43 -20.58 27.77
C ASN A 107 -11.32 -19.71 27.17
N TYR A 108 -11.48 -18.38 27.18
CA TYR A 108 -10.43 -17.45 26.75
C TYR A 108 -9.16 -17.55 27.59
N LYS A 109 -9.26 -17.60 28.92
CA LYS A 109 -8.10 -17.82 29.81
C LYS A 109 -7.42 -19.16 29.50
N LYS A 110 -8.19 -20.22 29.29
CA LYS A 110 -7.65 -21.54 28.95
C LYS A 110 -6.92 -21.53 27.61
N PHE A 111 -7.52 -20.90 26.60
CA PHE A 111 -6.96 -20.68 25.27
C PHE A 111 -5.60 -19.96 25.38
N LYS A 112 -5.58 -18.77 26.01
CA LYS A 112 -4.35 -17.99 26.17
C LYS A 112 -3.28 -18.74 26.97
N LYS A 113 -3.66 -19.38 28.07
CA LYS A 113 -2.74 -20.15 28.92
C LYS A 113 -2.08 -21.30 28.15
N GLN A 114 -2.87 -22.07 27.40
CA GLN A 114 -2.34 -23.19 26.62
C GLN A 114 -1.38 -22.71 25.52
N PHE A 115 -1.72 -21.63 24.82
CA PHE A 115 -0.85 -21.02 23.81
C PHE A 115 0.54 -20.70 24.38
N PHE A 116 0.62 -20.00 25.52
CA PHE A 116 1.90 -19.67 26.14
C PHE A 116 2.60 -20.89 26.76
N THR A 117 1.86 -21.88 27.25
CA THR A 117 2.45 -23.15 27.72
C THR A 117 3.20 -23.86 26.59
N TYR A 118 2.67 -23.83 25.36
CA TYR A 118 3.37 -24.38 24.19
C TYR A 118 4.60 -23.58 23.83
N ALA A 119 4.48 -22.26 23.78
CA ALA A 119 5.62 -21.37 23.52
C ALA A 119 6.77 -21.62 24.50
N ASP A 120 6.48 -21.70 25.80
CA ASP A 120 7.49 -21.92 26.86
C ASP A 120 8.19 -23.28 26.72
N LEU A 121 7.42 -24.35 26.44
CA LEU A 121 8.00 -25.69 26.26
C LEU A 121 8.83 -25.80 24.98
N ILE A 122 8.40 -25.18 23.89
CA ILE A 122 9.16 -25.13 22.64
C ILE A 122 10.46 -24.35 22.86
N MET A 123 10.39 -23.20 23.56
CA MET A 123 11.57 -22.41 23.91
C MET A 123 12.59 -23.22 24.72
N HIS A 124 12.10 -23.99 25.69
CA HIS A 124 12.93 -24.89 26.48
C HIS A 124 13.63 -25.94 25.60
N GLU A 125 12.91 -26.60 24.70
CA GLU A 125 13.52 -27.58 23.77
C GLU A 125 14.51 -26.96 22.79
N ALA A 126 14.22 -25.75 22.30
CA ALA A 126 15.13 -25.00 21.44
C ALA A 126 16.44 -24.69 22.19
N ASN A 127 16.35 -24.23 23.44
CA ASN A 127 17.53 -23.97 24.28
C ASN A 127 18.33 -25.25 24.56
N VAL A 128 17.66 -26.35 24.93
CA VAL A 128 18.31 -27.65 25.12
C VAL A 128 19.02 -28.11 23.84
N THR A 129 18.38 -27.94 22.69
CA THR A 129 18.95 -28.31 21.38
C THR A 129 20.23 -27.52 21.09
N ILE A 130 20.22 -26.20 21.30
CA ILE A 130 21.39 -25.34 21.05
C ILE A 130 22.53 -25.61 22.05
N SER A 131 22.20 -25.67 23.34
CA SER A 131 23.20 -25.85 24.42
C SER A 131 23.93 -27.19 24.33
N THR A 132 23.25 -28.25 23.90
CA THR A 132 23.81 -29.60 23.78
C THR A 132 24.41 -29.91 22.40
N SER A 133 24.31 -28.99 21.44
CA SER A 133 24.83 -29.21 20.09
C SER A 133 26.37 -29.28 20.09
N THR A 134 26.90 -30.30 19.44
CA THR A 134 28.34 -30.46 19.16
C THR A 134 28.78 -29.72 17.90
N GLU A 135 27.82 -29.30 17.06
CA GLU A 135 28.07 -28.64 15.77
C GLU A 135 28.17 -27.10 15.90
N ILE A 136 27.72 -26.55 17.03
CA ILE A 136 27.77 -25.10 17.30
C ILE A 136 29.02 -24.81 18.12
N LEU A 137 29.81 -23.81 17.69
CA LEU A 137 30.98 -23.35 18.45
C LEU A 137 30.55 -22.75 19.80
N ASP A 138 31.29 -23.07 20.86
CA ASP A 138 30.94 -22.64 22.22
C ASP A 138 30.83 -21.10 22.35
N GLU A 139 31.67 -20.36 21.61
CA GLU A 139 31.63 -18.88 21.57
C GLU A 139 30.33 -18.32 20.99
N HIS A 140 29.66 -19.05 20.08
CA HIS A 140 28.39 -18.62 19.47
C HIS A 140 27.16 -19.19 20.20
N LYS A 141 27.31 -20.20 21.06
CA LYS A 141 26.19 -20.78 21.83
C LYS A 141 25.55 -19.76 22.74
N GLU A 142 26.35 -18.99 23.48
CA GLU A 142 25.86 -17.97 24.40
C GLU A 142 25.04 -16.90 23.67
N ASP A 143 25.53 -16.42 22.53
CA ASP A 143 24.83 -15.42 21.70
C ASP A 143 23.53 -15.97 21.10
N LEU A 144 23.53 -17.20 20.60
CA LEU A 144 22.34 -17.86 20.05
C LEU A 144 21.27 -18.08 21.13
N ILE A 145 21.67 -18.55 22.32
CA ILE A 145 20.76 -18.72 23.45
C ILE A 145 20.24 -17.37 23.93
N ALA A 146 21.10 -16.37 24.08
CA ALA A 146 20.69 -15.03 24.49
C ALA A 146 19.72 -14.37 23.51
N ASN A 147 19.86 -14.63 22.20
CA ASN A 147 18.91 -14.16 21.20
C ASN A 147 17.62 -14.98 21.19
N LEU A 148 17.72 -16.30 21.36
CA LEU A 148 16.57 -17.19 21.49
C LEU A 148 15.70 -16.76 22.69
N GLU A 149 16.28 -16.51 23.86
CA GLU A 149 15.57 -16.10 25.08
C GLU A 149 14.89 -14.73 24.98
N LYS A 150 15.30 -13.87 24.03
CA LYS A 150 14.61 -12.61 23.73
C LYS A 150 13.31 -12.80 22.95
N ASN A 151 13.05 -14.01 22.41
CA ASN A 151 11.86 -14.27 21.61
C ASN A 151 10.58 -14.03 22.42
N LYS A 152 9.71 -13.19 21.88
CA LYS A 152 8.38 -12.91 22.41
C LYS A 152 7.32 -13.39 21.45
N PHE A 153 6.22 -13.92 21.97
CA PHE A 153 5.04 -14.27 21.18
C PHE A 153 3.98 -13.20 21.35
N ALA A 154 3.75 -12.41 20.29
CA ALA A 154 2.67 -11.44 20.25
C ALA A 154 1.35 -12.18 20.09
N PHE A 155 0.62 -12.32 21.18
CA PHE A 155 -0.77 -12.74 21.14
C PHE A 155 -1.61 -11.65 20.46
N PHE A 156 -2.77 -12.02 19.88
CA PHE A 156 -3.64 -11.04 19.19
C PHE A 156 -4.16 -9.93 20.12
N GLU A 157 -4.11 -10.14 21.45
CA GLU A 157 -4.43 -9.12 22.46
C GLU A 157 -3.27 -8.14 22.67
N GLN A 158 -3.16 -7.18 21.75
CA GLN A 158 -2.23 -6.05 21.84
C GLN A 158 -2.79 -4.91 22.72
N SER A 159 -1.91 -4.04 23.21
CA SER A 159 -2.29 -2.89 24.03
C SER A 159 -3.26 -1.94 23.33
N LEU A 160 -3.17 -1.81 22.01
CA LEU A 160 -4.10 -1.04 21.17
C LEU A 160 -5.57 -1.44 21.37
N TYR A 161 -5.84 -2.70 21.72
CA TYR A 161 -7.19 -3.23 21.88
C TYR A 161 -7.72 -3.20 23.32
N LYS A 162 -7.03 -2.53 24.25
CA LYS A 162 -7.59 -2.27 25.58
C LYS A 162 -8.66 -1.18 25.49
N ASP A 163 -9.77 -1.32 26.23
CA ASP A 163 -10.95 -0.46 26.08
C ASP A 163 -10.62 1.04 26.22
N ASP A 164 -9.86 1.39 27.26
CA ASP A 164 -9.41 2.76 27.55
C ASP A 164 -8.59 3.36 26.40
N ILE A 165 -7.65 2.59 25.86
CA ILE A 165 -6.78 3.02 24.76
C ILE A 165 -7.55 3.07 23.45
N PHE A 166 -8.33 2.03 23.16
CA PHE A 166 -9.05 1.89 21.90
C PHE A 166 -10.07 3.01 21.73
N ASP A 167 -10.83 3.35 22.77
CA ASP A 167 -11.83 4.42 22.73
C ASP A 167 -11.17 5.80 22.55
N GLU A 168 -10.01 6.02 23.16
CA GLU A 168 -9.19 7.23 23.03
C GLU A 168 -8.70 7.43 21.59
N VAL A 169 -8.19 6.38 20.94
CA VAL A 169 -7.56 6.49 19.61
C VAL A 169 -8.53 6.31 18.44
N ASN A 170 -9.64 5.59 18.62
CA ASN A 170 -10.55 5.16 17.55
C ASN A 170 -11.90 5.92 17.52
N GLY A 171 -12.05 6.97 18.33
CA GLY A 171 -13.34 7.58 18.70
C GLY A 171 -14.29 8.11 17.60
N LYS A 172 -13.88 8.22 16.33
CA LYS A 172 -14.80 8.50 15.20
C LYS A 172 -14.37 7.75 13.94
N LEU A 173 -15.16 6.76 13.53
CA LEU A 173 -14.95 6.01 12.29
C LEU A 173 -15.62 6.73 11.11
N GLU A 174 -14.90 6.87 10.00
CA GLU A 174 -15.40 7.41 8.73
C GLU A 174 -15.99 6.27 7.89
N LEU A 175 -17.29 6.36 7.57
CA LEU A 175 -18.06 5.27 6.96
C LEU A 175 -18.50 5.54 5.53
N THR A 176 -18.36 6.77 5.06
CA THR A 176 -19.06 7.21 3.84
C THR A 176 -18.18 7.14 2.58
N HIS A 177 -16.86 6.96 2.72
CA HIS A 177 -15.90 7.07 1.61
C HIS A 177 -14.84 5.95 1.66
N PRO A 178 -15.00 4.80 0.97
CA PRO A 178 -14.15 3.61 1.09
C PRO A 178 -12.63 3.88 1.09
N ARG A 179 -12.13 4.67 0.12
CA ARG A 179 -10.69 4.97 0.00
C ARG A 179 -10.19 5.87 1.13
N HIS A 180 -10.99 6.85 1.56
CA HIS A 180 -10.61 7.75 2.66
C HIS A 180 -10.83 7.10 4.03
N SER A 181 -11.84 6.24 4.16
CA SER A 181 -12.15 5.44 5.33
C SER A 181 -10.96 4.57 5.72
N ARG A 182 -10.30 3.90 4.76
CA ARG A 182 -9.13 3.07 5.09
C ARG A 182 -7.97 3.89 5.66
N LEU A 183 -7.69 5.07 5.09
CA LEU A 183 -6.65 5.97 5.59
C LEU A 183 -7.03 6.53 6.97
N TYR A 184 -8.25 7.03 7.11
CA TYR A 184 -8.73 7.70 8.31
C TYR A 184 -8.97 6.75 9.48
N ASN A 185 -9.47 5.55 9.23
CA ASN A 185 -9.82 4.57 10.27
C ASN A 185 -8.63 3.70 10.71
N ASN A 186 -7.54 3.70 9.95
CA ASN A 186 -6.38 2.87 10.27
C ASN A 186 -5.12 3.71 10.49
N LEU A 187 -4.67 4.47 9.48
CA LEU A 187 -3.42 5.21 9.59
C LEU A 187 -3.49 6.30 10.67
N ARG A 188 -4.57 7.09 10.72
CA ARG A 188 -4.73 8.11 11.77
C ARG A 188 -4.70 7.49 13.16
N VAL A 189 -5.38 6.36 13.34
CA VAL A 189 -5.47 5.66 14.63
C VAL A 189 -4.09 5.15 15.05
N LEU A 190 -3.34 4.55 14.13
CA LEU A 190 -1.96 4.09 14.37
C LEU A 190 -1.03 5.25 14.71
N LEU A 191 -1.09 6.34 13.95
CA LEU A 191 -0.27 7.54 14.19
C LEU A 191 -0.59 8.18 15.54
N LYS A 192 -1.87 8.26 15.90
CA LYS A 192 -2.30 8.79 17.20
C LYS A 192 -1.81 7.90 18.34
N TYR A 193 -1.97 6.59 18.20
CA TYR A 193 -1.46 5.61 19.17
C TYR A 193 0.07 5.66 19.34
N ASP A 194 0.82 5.80 18.23
CA ASP A 194 2.28 5.92 18.24
C ASP A 194 2.76 7.28 18.80
N ALA A 195 1.96 8.34 18.69
CA ALA A 195 2.31 9.69 19.15
C ALA A 195 2.05 9.89 20.65
N GLU A 196 1.03 9.24 21.21
CA GLU A 196 0.57 9.51 22.58
C GLU A 196 1.31 8.68 23.65
N LYS A 197 2.07 7.63 23.29
CA LYS A 197 2.67 6.71 24.29
C LYS A 197 4.08 6.19 23.89
N GLU A 198 4.93 5.91 24.89
CA GLU A 198 6.24 5.23 24.75
C GLU A 198 6.14 3.75 24.28
N HIS A 199 5.01 3.33 23.73
CA HIS A 199 4.76 1.96 23.28
C HIS A 199 5.34 1.71 21.88
N HIS A 200 6.68 1.71 21.77
CA HIS A 200 7.38 1.37 20.52
C HIS A 200 7.33 -0.13 20.16
N THR A 201 6.33 -0.88 20.64
CA THR A 201 6.31 -2.33 20.48
C THR A 201 4.98 -2.81 19.91
N HIS A 202 5.09 -3.37 18.70
CA HIS A 202 4.19 -4.34 18.05
C HIS A 202 3.07 -3.71 17.21
N ARG A 203 3.42 -3.37 15.96
CA ARG A 203 2.61 -2.66 14.97
C ARG A 203 1.92 -3.56 13.93
N LEU A 204 1.86 -4.89 14.14
CA LEU A 204 1.14 -5.75 13.22
C LEU A 204 -0.35 -5.76 13.59
N ILE A 205 -1.20 -5.21 12.73
CA ILE A 205 -2.65 -5.44 12.85
C ILE A 205 -2.94 -6.85 12.30
N PRO A 206 -3.41 -7.80 13.11
CA PRO A 206 -3.65 -9.16 12.64
C PRO A 206 -4.73 -9.18 11.56
N SER A 207 -4.38 -9.66 10.36
CA SER A 207 -5.39 -9.94 9.32
C SER A 207 -6.29 -11.09 9.74
N MET A 208 -7.61 -10.90 9.54
CA MET A 208 -8.66 -11.89 9.80
C MET A 208 -8.69 -13.02 8.77
N THR A 209 -8.16 -12.78 7.57
CA THR A 209 -8.26 -13.69 6.41
C THR A 209 -6.99 -14.48 6.14
N GLN A 210 -5.86 -14.07 6.72
CA GLN A 210 -4.56 -14.70 6.47
C GLN A 210 -4.28 -15.82 7.46
N ASN A 211 -3.83 -16.97 6.93
CA ASN A 211 -3.30 -18.09 7.70
C ASN A 211 -1.76 -18.03 7.75
N GLN A 212 -1.23 -17.00 8.41
CA GLN A 212 0.21 -16.70 8.41
C GLN A 212 0.69 -16.31 9.82
N ALA A 213 1.99 -16.47 10.04
CA ALA A 213 2.73 -15.90 11.14
C ALA A 213 4.04 -15.31 10.59
N SER A 214 4.73 -14.52 11.39
CA SER A 214 5.99 -13.89 10.99
C SER A 214 6.90 -13.63 12.17
N HIS A 215 8.20 -13.76 11.94
CA HIS A 215 9.23 -13.45 12.92
C HIS A 215 9.97 -12.14 12.58
N ALA A 216 10.06 -11.23 13.55
CA ALA A 216 10.82 -10.00 13.43
C ALA A 216 12.19 -10.12 14.13
N ASN A 217 13.25 -10.37 13.36
CA ASN A 217 14.61 -10.59 13.85
C ASN A 217 15.14 -9.51 14.81
N LEU A 218 14.87 -8.23 14.52
CA LEU A 218 15.48 -7.11 15.26
C LEU A 218 14.95 -6.98 16.69
N VAL A 219 13.66 -7.29 16.86
CA VAL A 219 12.96 -7.21 18.15
C VAL A 219 12.68 -8.59 18.74
N GLN A 220 13.10 -9.66 18.06
CA GLN A 220 12.86 -11.07 18.39
C GLN A 220 11.40 -11.28 18.80
N THR A 221 10.47 -10.90 17.92
CA THR A 221 9.03 -11.02 18.20
C THR A 221 8.33 -11.79 17.09
N ASN A 222 7.56 -12.79 17.49
CA ASN A 222 6.74 -13.64 16.63
C ASN A 222 5.31 -13.11 16.62
N PHE A 223 4.80 -12.78 15.44
CA PHE A 223 3.46 -12.24 15.23
C PHE A 223 2.58 -13.25 14.50
N PHE A 224 1.30 -13.29 14.87
CA PHE A 224 0.34 -14.23 14.31
C PHE A 224 -0.87 -13.48 13.75
N HIS A 225 -1.28 -13.87 12.55
CA HIS A 225 -2.60 -13.51 12.02
C HIS A 225 -3.69 -14.39 12.66
N TRP A 226 -4.96 -14.19 12.30
CA TRP A 226 -6.04 -14.97 12.91
C TRP A 226 -6.06 -16.43 12.48
N GLY A 227 -5.66 -16.76 11.25
CA GLY A 227 -5.79 -18.12 10.71
C GLY A 227 -5.18 -19.23 11.57
N PRO A 228 -3.94 -19.09 12.10
CA PRO A 228 -3.36 -20.10 13.00
C PRO A 228 -4.14 -20.32 14.30
N PHE A 229 -4.98 -19.38 14.72
CA PHE A 229 -5.85 -19.50 15.90
C PHE A 229 -7.22 -20.13 15.60
N LEU A 230 -7.53 -20.39 14.33
CA LEU A 230 -8.79 -20.99 13.90
C LEU A 230 -8.66 -22.51 13.82
N TYR A 231 -9.78 -23.23 13.91
CA TYR A 231 -9.76 -24.66 13.66
C TYR A 231 -9.56 -24.93 12.14
N PRO A 232 -8.86 -26.02 11.77
CA PRO A 232 -8.32 -27.07 12.63
C PRO A 232 -6.90 -26.80 13.17
N MET A 233 -6.36 -25.59 13.04
CA MET A 233 -5.01 -25.25 13.50
C MET A 233 -4.90 -25.22 15.03
N TYR A 234 -5.91 -24.67 15.71
CA TYR A 234 -5.87 -24.51 17.15
C TYR A 234 -7.26 -24.55 17.79
N ASP A 235 -7.39 -25.31 18.88
CA ASP A 235 -8.58 -25.32 19.75
C ASP A 235 -8.13 -25.72 21.17
N PRO A 236 -8.56 -25.02 22.24
CA PRO A 236 -8.17 -25.31 23.62
C PRO A 236 -8.66 -26.65 24.17
N SER A 237 -9.52 -27.35 23.43
CA SER A 237 -9.97 -28.71 23.72
C SER A 237 -9.16 -29.79 23.01
N PHE A 238 -8.23 -29.42 22.12
CA PHE A 238 -7.36 -30.39 21.48
C PHE A 238 -6.45 -31.09 22.50
N PRO A 239 -6.30 -32.43 22.40
CA PRO A 239 -5.22 -33.13 23.09
C PRO A 239 -3.87 -32.57 22.65
N HIS A 240 -2.84 -32.60 23.52
CA HIS A 240 -1.62 -31.85 23.24
C HIS A 240 -0.89 -32.31 21.98
N ILE A 241 -1.05 -33.58 21.60
CA ILE A 241 -0.58 -34.12 20.32
C ILE A 241 -1.03 -33.29 19.11
N LEU A 242 -2.30 -32.87 19.04
CA LEU A 242 -2.80 -32.06 17.93
C LEU A 242 -2.30 -30.62 18.06
N GLY A 243 -2.30 -30.06 19.28
CA GLY A 243 -1.81 -28.70 19.51
C GLY A 243 -0.35 -28.50 19.11
N PHE A 244 0.55 -29.42 19.49
CA PHE A 244 1.97 -29.32 19.14
C PHE A 244 2.25 -29.63 17.67
N SER A 245 1.51 -30.54 17.04
CA SER A 245 1.68 -30.83 15.60
C SER A 245 0.97 -29.83 14.67
N SER A 246 0.23 -28.87 15.23
CA SER A 246 -0.45 -27.78 14.51
C SER A 246 0.16 -26.43 14.89
N ILE A 247 -0.48 -25.65 15.77
CA ILE A 247 0.01 -24.32 16.18
C ILE A 247 1.40 -24.37 16.83
N GLY A 248 1.74 -25.45 17.55
CA GLY A 248 3.05 -25.61 18.16
C GLY A 248 4.17 -25.70 17.12
N PHE A 249 3.93 -26.36 15.99
CA PHE A 249 4.86 -26.33 14.86
C PHE A 249 5.02 -24.90 14.32
N VAL A 250 3.94 -24.16 14.12
CA VAL A 250 4.00 -22.77 13.64
C VAL A 250 4.81 -21.91 14.61
N MET A 251 4.55 -21.98 15.92
CA MET A 251 5.33 -21.28 16.94
C MET A 251 6.82 -21.62 16.89
N ALA A 252 7.13 -22.91 16.76
CA ALA A 252 8.50 -23.38 16.71
C ALA A 252 9.22 -22.97 15.42
N HIS A 253 8.50 -22.95 14.29
CA HIS A 253 9.00 -22.46 13.01
C HIS A 253 9.36 -20.97 13.09
N GLU A 254 8.44 -20.12 13.60
CA GLU A 254 8.72 -18.69 13.73
C GLU A 254 9.91 -18.42 14.67
N MET A 255 9.99 -19.15 15.78
CA MET A 255 11.13 -19.07 16.70
C MET A 255 12.43 -19.58 16.07
N ALA A 256 12.36 -20.59 15.19
CA ALA A 256 13.51 -21.13 14.50
C ALA A 256 14.12 -20.17 13.49
N HIS A 257 13.43 -19.09 13.09
CA HIS A 257 14.03 -18.05 12.27
C HIS A 257 15.24 -17.39 12.94
N THR A 258 15.21 -17.14 14.25
CA THR A 258 16.37 -16.64 15.01
C THR A 258 17.63 -17.44 14.68
N TYR A 259 17.46 -18.77 14.61
CA TYR A 259 18.52 -19.69 14.28
C TYR A 259 18.80 -19.76 12.77
N ALA A 260 17.76 -19.85 11.94
CA ALA A 260 17.89 -20.01 10.50
C ALA A 260 18.68 -18.87 9.85
N PHE A 261 18.54 -17.64 10.34
CA PHE A 261 19.37 -16.52 9.90
C PHE A 261 20.84 -16.68 10.31
N ALA A 262 21.12 -17.11 11.53
CA ALA A 262 22.48 -17.40 11.97
C ALA A 262 23.13 -18.54 11.15
N SER A 263 22.33 -19.54 10.76
CA SER A 263 22.77 -20.67 9.91
C SER A 263 23.30 -20.27 8.53
N ARG A 264 23.03 -19.04 8.09
CA ARG A 264 23.51 -18.48 6.82
C ARG A 264 24.79 -17.66 6.97
N VAL A 265 25.07 -17.19 8.18
CA VAL A 265 26.16 -16.25 8.46
C VAL A 265 27.35 -16.95 9.09
N TYR A 266 27.11 -17.87 10.02
CA TYR A 266 28.20 -18.52 10.74
C TYR A 266 28.82 -19.66 9.93
N PRO A 267 30.16 -19.65 9.72
CA PRO A 267 30.84 -20.55 8.80
C PRO A 267 30.81 -22.01 9.24
N GLU A 268 30.66 -22.31 10.53
CA GLU A 268 30.52 -23.68 11.04
C GLU A 268 29.27 -24.40 10.49
N PHE A 269 28.28 -23.65 9.99
CA PHE A 269 27.07 -24.22 9.41
C PHE A 269 27.15 -24.51 7.91
N GLU A 270 28.28 -24.21 7.25
CA GLU A 270 28.38 -24.35 5.80
C GLU A 270 28.22 -25.81 5.34
N GLU A 271 28.71 -26.80 6.09
CA GLU A 271 28.50 -28.21 5.75
C GLU A 271 27.00 -28.60 5.83
N ASN A 272 26.31 -28.16 6.90
CA ASN A 272 24.88 -28.39 7.07
C ASN A 272 24.07 -27.67 6.00
N ARG A 273 24.48 -26.46 5.63
CA ARG A 273 23.91 -25.69 4.54
C ARG A 273 24.01 -26.46 3.22
N GLN A 274 25.21 -26.89 2.84
CA GLN A 274 25.42 -27.66 1.61
C GLN A 274 24.64 -28.98 1.62
N CYS A 275 24.54 -29.64 2.78
CA CYS A 275 23.69 -30.81 2.92
C CYS A 275 22.22 -30.48 2.62
N LEU A 276 21.67 -29.44 3.24
CA LEU A 276 20.26 -29.08 3.06
C LEU A 276 19.93 -28.62 1.64
N LEU A 277 20.82 -27.84 1.01
CA LEU A 277 20.66 -27.42 -0.38
C LEU A 277 20.59 -28.65 -1.31
N SER A 278 21.47 -29.64 -1.09
CA SER A 278 21.43 -30.91 -1.81
C SER A 278 20.20 -31.72 -1.48
N PHE A 279 19.78 -31.76 -0.21
CA PHE A 279 18.62 -32.52 0.26
C PHE A 279 17.32 -32.02 -0.39
N TYR A 280 17.14 -30.70 -0.46
CA TYR A 280 15.98 -30.08 -1.11
C TYR A 280 16.13 -29.91 -2.63
N SER A 281 17.27 -30.31 -3.21
CA SER A 281 17.47 -30.23 -4.66
C SER A 281 16.44 -31.08 -5.41
N ASN A 282 16.08 -30.63 -6.62
CA ASN A 282 15.20 -31.34 -7.54
C ASN A 282 13.78 -31.64 -7.01
N GLN A 283 13.28 -30.89 -6.03
CA GLN A 283 11.86 -30.94 -5.68
C GLN A 283 11.05 -30.08 -6.67
N CYS A 284 10.17 -30.74 -7.42
CA CYS A 284 9.35 -30.11 -8.46
C CYS A 284 7.90 -30.58 -8.38
N SER A 285 7.02 -29.84 -9.05
CA SER A 285 5.64 -30.28 -9.33
C SER A 285 5.63 -31.63 -10.06
N GLU A 286 4.50 -32.36 -10.00
CA GLU A 286 4.39 -33.68 -10.64
C GLU A 286 4.65 -33.63 -12.16
N ASP A 287 4.25 -32.54 -12.82
CA ASP A 287 4.49 -32.26 -14.23
C ASP A 287 5.86 -31.63 -14.53
N LYS A 288 6.68 -31.40 -13.49
CA LYS A 288 8.02 -30.79 -13.54
C LYS A 288 8.07 -29.40 -14.17
N LYS A 289 6.95 -28.66 -14.24
CA LYS A 289 6.93 -27.30 -14.78
C LYS A 289 7.57 -26.28 -13.84
N VAL A 290 7.45 -26.49 -12.54
CA VAL A 290 7.98 -25.59 -11.52
C VAL A 290 8.75 -26.40 -10.49
N CYS A 291 9.91 -25.90 -10.09
CA CYS A 291 10.76 -26.49 -9.06
C CYS A 291 11.07 -25.43 -8.01
N ILE A 292 11.34 -25.87 -6.78
CA ILE A 292 11.86 -24.94 -5.77
C ILE A 292 13.30 -24.55 -6.11
N ASP A 293 13.68 -23.35 -5.68
CA ASP A 293 15.09 -22.96 -5.55
C ASP A 293 15.55 -23.24 -4.12
N PRO A 294 16.46 -24.22 -3.89
CA PRO A 294 16.95 -24.55 -2.55
C PRO A 294 17.68 -23.40 -1.86
N GLU A 295 18.34 -22.49 -2.58
CA GLU A 295 19.01 -21.33 -2.00
C GLU A 295 18.01 -20.26 -1.57
N LEU A 296 17.00 -19.98 -2.42
CA LEU A 296 15.92 -19.06 -2.07
C LEU A 296 15.13 -19.55 -0.86
N THR A 297 14.85 -20.85 -0.80
CA THR A 297 14.02 -21.48 0.24
C THR A 297 14.79 -21.91 1.49
N TYR A 298 16.11 -21.71 1.52
CA TYR A 298 17.01 -22.25 2.56
C TYR A 298 16.57 -21.88 3.99
N VAL A 299 16.33 -20.59 4.26
CA VAL A 299 16.00 -20.10 5.61
C VAL A 299 14.68 -20.70 6.11
N GLU A 300 13.67 -20.77 5.24
CA GLU A 300 12.37 -21.37 5.57
C GLU A 300 12.47 -22.88 5.78
N ASN A 301 13.26 -23.56 4.95
CA ASN A 301 13.49 -25.00 5.09
C ASN A 301 14.23 -25.32 6.40
N VAL A 302 15.21 -24.49 6.82
CA VAL A 302 15.86 -24.63 8.13
C VAL A 302 14.87 -24.41 9.27
N ALA A 303 14.02 -23.38 9.17
CA ALA A 303 12.99 -23.08 10.16
C ALA A 303 11.95 -24.21 10.27
N ASP A 304 11.53 -24.80 9.16
CA ASP A 304 10.65 -25.98 9.13
C ASP A 304 11.30 -27.20 9.81
N GLN A 305 12.56 -27.47 9.51
CA GLN A 305 13.30 -28.61 10.06
C GLN A 305 13.43 -28.49 11.59
N LEU A 306 13.93 -27.35 12.08
CA LEU A 306 14.13 -27.11 13.51
C LEU A 306 12.82 -26.94 14.25
N GLY A 307 11.90 -26.16 13.71
CA GLY A 307 10.60 -25.95 14.30
C GLY A 307 9.84 -27.26 14.50
N PHE A 308 9.89 -28.16 13.51
CA PHE A 308 9.29 -29.48 13.63
C PHE A 308 9.93 -30.34 14.71
N ILE A 309 11.27 -30.36 14.78
CA ILE A 309 12.01 -31.09 15.81
C ILE A 309 11.66 -30.56 17.20
N TRP A 310 11.68 -29.25 17.42
CA TRP A 310 11.39 -28.63 18.70
C TRP A 310 9.94 -28.85 19.13
N ALA A 311 8.98 -28.72 18.21
CA ALA A 311 7.58 -29.00 18.49
C ALA A 311 7.34 -30.48 18.86
N TYR A 312 8.00 -31.41 18.15
CA TYR A 312 7.93 -32.84 18.47
C TYR A 312 8.56 -33.15 19.82
N SER A 313 9.77 -32.65 20.10
CA SER A 313 10.43 -32.83 21.40
C SER A 313 9.61 -32.26 22.55
N ALA A 314 9.00 -31.08 22.36
CA ALA A 314 8.15 -30.44 23.36
C ALA A 314 6.89 -31.27 23.62
N TYR A 315 6.30 -31.86 22.57
CA TYR A 315 5.23 -32.83 22.70
C TYR A 315 5.65 -34.06 23.50
N LYS A 316 6.81 -34.66 23.19
CA LYS A 316 7.30 -35.85 23.93
C LYS A 316 7.56 -35.56 25.40
N ARG A 317 8.04 -34.35 25.74
CA ARG A 317 8.13 -33.89 27.13
C ARG A 317 6.76 -33.72 27.77
N MET A 318 5.81 -33.11 27.07
CA MET A 318 4.45 -32.95 27.60
C MET A 318 3.78 -34.32 27.85
N GLU A 319 3.96 -35.25 26.92
CA GLU A 319 3.44 -36.62 27.00
C GLU A 319 3.99 -37.37 28.22
N SER A 320 5.27 -37.18 28.56
CA SER A 320 5.89 -37.86 29.70
C SER A 320 5.50 -37.29 31.06
N VAL A 321 5.07 -36.03 31.13
CA VAL A 321 4.78 -35.34 32.40
C VAL A 321 3.28 -35.18 32.68
N GLN A 322 2.48 -34.79 31.68
CA GLN A 322 1.10 -34.33 31.91
C GLN A 322 0.02 -35.02 31.06
N ASP A 323 0.39 -35.66 29.95
CA ASP A 323 -0.59 -36.14 28.93
C ASP A 323 -0.70 -37.67 28.81
N VAL A 324 -0.30 -38.42 29.84
CA VAL A 324 -0.41 -39.90 29.85
C VAL A 324 -1.87 -40.33 29.61
N GLY A 325 -2.21 -40.69 28.36
CA GLY A 325 -3.50 -41.27 27.96
C GLY A 325 -4.54 -40.33 27.32
N LYS A 326 -4.25 -39.04 27.12
CA LYS A 326 -5.15 -38.09 26.44
C LYS A 326 -4.75 -37.95 24.96
N ARG A 327 -5.45 -38.69 24.10
CA ARG A 327 -5.25 -38.70 22.65
C ARG A 327 -6.59 -38.75 21.91
N PRO A 328 -6.66 -38.33 20.64
CA PRO A 328 -7.82 -38.60 19.79
C PRO A 328 -8.16 -40.09 19.78
N ARG A 329 -9.44 -40.44 19.96
CA ARG A 329 -9.91 -41.84 20.02
C ARG A 329 -10.83 -42.15 18.85
N GLY A 330 -10.78 -43.41 18.39
CA GLY A 330 -11.66 -43.91 17.34
C GLY A 330 -11.20 -45.27 16.84
N LYS A 331 -12.07 -46.04 16.17
CA LYS A 331 -11.76 -47.42 15.73
C LYS A 331 -10.47 -47.51 14.91
N LYS A 332 -10.20 -46.53 14.04
CA LYS A 332 -8.95 -46.44 13.25
C LYS A 332 -7.81 -45.80 14.04
N LEU A 333 -8.07 -44.69 14.75
CA LEU A 333 -7.06 -43.94 15.50
C LEU A 333 -6.46 -44.75 16.66
N ASN A 334 -7.26 -45.62 17.28
CA ASN A 334 -6.79 -46.46 18.37
C ASN A 334 -5.67 -47.43 17.95
N LYS A 335 -5.58 -47.74 16.64
CA LYS A 335 -4.52 -48.59 16.05
C LYS A 335 -3.22 -47.84 15.76
N LEU A 336 -3.24 -46.51 15.85
CA LEU A 336 -2.06 -45.66 15.63
C LEU A 336 -1.37 -45.43 16.97
N SER A 337 -0.04 -45.41 16.94
CA SER A 337 0.78 -44.86 18.01
C SER A 337 0.56 -43.35 18.09
N ASN A 338 0.95 -42.76 19.22
CA ASN A 338 0.93 -41.31 19.36
C ASN A 338 1.89 -40.64 18.36
N ASP A 339 3.08 -41.20 18.15
CA ASP A 339 4.03 -40.65 17.17
C ASP A 339 3.44 -40.65 15.75
N LYS A 340 2.76 -41.73 15.32
CA LYS A 340 2.03 -41.74 14.03
C LYS A 340 0.98 -40.66 13.94
N MET A 341 0.21 -40.44 15.00
CA MET A 341 -0.84 -39.42 15.00
C MET A 341 -0.26 -38.01 14.95
N PHE A 342 0.87 -37.75 15.63
CA PHE A 342 1.56 -36.47 15.57
C PHE A 342 1.99 -36.17 14.13
N PHE A 343 2.70 -37.13 13.50
CA PHE A 343 3.20 -36.99 12.14
C PHE A 343 2.09 -36.87 11.10
N LEU A 344 1.00 -37.62 11.25
CA LEU A 344 -0.18 -37.53 10.37
C LEU A 344 -0.89 -36.18 10.50
N ASN A 345 -1.09 -35.68 11.72
CA ASN A 345 -1.76 -34.40 11.93
C ASN A 345 -0.89 -33.25 11.39
N TYR A 346 0.42 -33.28 11.60
CA TYR A 346 1.35 -32.31 11.00
C TYR A 346 1.22 -32.27 9.47
N ALA A 347 1.26 -33.43 8.81
CA ALA A 347 1.10 -33.52 7.35
C ALA A 347 -0.28 -33.00 6.87
N GLN A 348 -1.34 -33.22 7.64
CA GLN A 348 -2.68 -32.69 7.34
C GLN A 348 -2.75 -31.17 7.49
N ILE A 349 -2.07 -30.61 8.49
CA ILE A 349 -2.01 -29.17 8.71
C ILE A 349 -1.24 -28.45 7.60
N MET A 350 -0.17 -29.06 7.10
CA MET A 350 0.59 -28.50 5.97
C MET A 350 -0.29 -28.25 4.73
N HIS A 351 -1.40 -28.99 4.56
CA HIS A 351 -2.34 -28.78 3.46
C HIS A 351 -3.03 -27.40 3.45
N PHE A 352 -3.07 -26.69 4.58
CA PHE A 352 -3.63 -25.33 4.67
C PHE A 352 -2.66 -24.23 4.21
N TYR A 353 -1.47 -24.61 3.74
CA TYR A 353 -0.47 -23.72 3.16
C TYR A 353 -0.36 -23.96 1.65
N GLN A 354 0.36 -23.07 0.96
CA GLN A 354 0.46 -23.02 -0.51
C GLN A 354 0.86 -24.38 -1.12
N ASN A 355 0.01 -24.90 -2.01
CA ASN A 355 0.26 -26.13 -2.76
C ASN A 355 0.98 -25.82 -4.08
N TRP A 356 1.38 -26.86 -4.82
CA TRP A 356 2.05 -26.72 -6.12
C TRP A 356 1.22 -25.97 -7.18
N GLU A 357 -0.11 -26.07 -7.14
CA GLU A 357 -1.01 -25.42 -8.11
C GLU A 357 -0.92 -23.88 -8.04
N ASP A 358 -0.73 -23.34 -6.84
CA ASP A 358 -0.67 -21.90 -6.58
C ASP A 358 0.76 -21.44 -6.22
N TYR A 359 1.78 -22.27 -6.48
CA TYR A 359 3.16 -22.01 -6.04
C TYR A 359 3.80 -20.86 -6.82
N ASP A 360 4.42 -19.93 -6.08
CA ASP A 360 5.17 -18.79 -6.63
C ASP A 360 6.66 -19.02 -6.33
N ASP A 361 7.44 -19.32 -7.37
CA ASP A 361 8.87 -19.64 -7.30
C ASP A 361 9.75 -18.45 -6.89
N LYS A 362 9.17 -17.26 -6.75
CA LYS A 362 9.83 -16.06 -6.21
C LYS A 362 9.62 -15.89 -4.70
N LYS A 363 8.81 -16.74 -4.06
CA LYS A 363 8.58 -16.70 -2.61
C LYS A 363 9.57 -17.61 -1.87
N PRO A 364 9.96 -17.24 -0.64
CA PRO A 364 10.97 -18.00 0.11
C PRO A 364 10.45 -19.32 0.69
N HIS A 365 9.14 -19.56 0.70
CA HIS A 365 8.59 -20.80 1.24
C HIS A 365 8.55 -21.89 0.18
N SER A 366 8.97 -23.11 0.53
CA SER A 366 8.67 -24.30 -0.26
C SER A 366 7.15 -24.58 -0.28
N PRO A 367 6.61 -25.28 -1.30
CA PRO A 367 5.21 -25.70 -1.30
C PRO A 367 4.96 -26.73 -0.17
N SER A 368 3.73 -26.75 0.33
CA SER A 368 3.25 -27.53 1.50
C SER A 368 3.74 -28.98 1.55
N SER A 369 3.67 -29.69 0.42
CA SER A 369 4.09 -31.10 0.34
C SER A 369 5.60 -31.29 0.55
N VAL A 370 6.41 -30.32 0.13
CA VAL A 370 7.86 -30.31 0.35
C VAL A 370 8.16 -29.90 1.79
N ARG A 371 7.46 -28.89 2.31
CA ARG A 371 7.53 -28.48 3.73
C ARG A 371 7.18 -29.62 4.68
N ALA A 372 6.20 -30.45 4.34
CA ALA A 372 5.86 -31.65 5.12
C ALA A 372 6.93 -32.75 4.98
N TRP A 373 7.36 -33.03 3.73
CA TRP A 373 8.30 -34.12 3.46
C TRP A 373 9.66 -33.89 4.11
N GLY A 374 10.20 -32.68 4.02
CA GLY A 374 11.59 -32.41 4.42
C GLY A 374 11.88 -32.77 5.88
N PRO A 375 11.18 -32.18 6.87
CA PRO A 375 11.36 -32.48 8.28
C PRO A 375 11.07 -33.95 8.63
N LEU A 376 10.05 -34.56 8.01
CA LEU A 376 9.71 -35.96 8.23
C LEU A 376 10.81 -36.91 7.74
N ALA A 377 11.28 -36.72 6.51
CA ALA A 377 12.33 -37.57 5.92
C ALA A 377 13.67 -37.44 6.65
N ASN A 378 13.94 -36.26 7.22
CA ASN A 378 15.18 -35.99 7.94
C ASN A 378 15.13 -36.44 9.42
N LEU A 379 13.95 -36.75 9.97
CA LEU A 379 13.79 -37.18 11.37
C LEU A 379 13.83 -38.72 11.51
N PRO A 380 14.82 -39.31 12.24
CA PRO A 380 14.88 -40.75 12.44
C PRO A 380 13.64 -41.36 13.11
N ALA A 381 13.04 -40.64 14.07
CA ALA A 381 11.83 -41.08 14.77
C ALA A 381 10.66 -41.37 13.80
N PHE A 382 10.46 -40.52 12.79
CA PHE A 382 9.46 -40.75 11.75
C PHE A 382 9.79 -41.98 10.91
N THR A 383 11.04 -42.07 10.42
CA THR A 383 11.44 -43.16 9.53
C THR A 383 11.35 -44.54 10.21
N ASN A 384 11.62 -44.61 11.50
CA ASN A 384 11.50 -45.83 12.30
C ASN A 384 10.03 -46.19 12.54
N GLU A 385 9.21 -45.21 12.92
CA GLU A 385 7.80 -45.42 13.24
C GLU A 385 6.97 -45.88 12.02
N PHE A 386 7.28 -45.32 10.84
CA PHE A 386 6.66 -45.70 9.57
C PHE A 386 7.39 -46.82 8.83
N LYS A 387 8.52 -47.30 9.36
CA LYS A 387 9.36 -48.35 8.75
C LYS A 387 9.71 -48.04 7.29
N CYS A 388 10.11 -46.80 7.03
CA CYS A 388 10.45 -46.32 5.69
C CYS A 388 11.65 -47.12 5.12
N PRO A 389 11.54 -47.71 3.91
CA PRO A 389 12.63 -48.46 3.29
C PRO A 389 13.89 -47.60 3.15
N LYS A 390 15.08 -48.18 3.38
CA LYS A 390 16.35 -47.47 3.15
C LYS A 390 16.41 -46.98 1.70
N GLU A 391 16.97 -45.78 1.52
CA GLU A 391 17.11 -45.10 0.22
C GLU A 391 15.78 -44.72 -0.46
N SER A 392 14.65 -44.87 0.24
CA SER A 392 13.38 -44.30 -0.23
C SER A 392 13.37 -42.77 -0.08
N LYS A 393 12.43 -42.11 -0.77
CA LYS A 393 12.19 -40.67 -0.64
C LYS A 393 12.08 -40.20 0.82
N TYR A 394 11.48 -41.01 1.69
CA TYR A 394 11.28 -40.68 3.10
C TYR A 394 12.37 -41.22 4.03
N ASN A 395 13.37 -41.94 3.52
CA ASN A 395 14.53 -42.41 4.29
C ASN A 395 15.78 -42.41 3.40
N PRO A 396 16.23 -41.22 2.97
CA PRO A 396 17.37 -41.10 2.05
C PRO A 396 18.67 -41.55 2.71
N LYS A 397 19.65 -41.95 1.89
CA LYS A 397 20.95 -42.44 2.35
C LYS A 397 21.72 -41.40 3.17
N LYS A 398 21.71 -40.14 2.72
CA LYS A 398 22.30 -39.00 3.42
C LYS A 398 21.16 -38.19 4.03
N LYS A 399 21.07 -38.17 5.37
CA LYS A 399 20.26 -37.23 6.14
C LYS A 399 21.15 -36.06 6.54
N CYS A 400 20.56 -34.88 6.68
CA CYS A 400 21.31 -33.71 7.11
C CYS A 400 21.29 -33.64 8.63
N PRO A 401 22.45 -33.59 9.29
CA PRO A 401 22.50 -33.28 10.71
C PRO A 401 21.97 -31.85 10.85
N MET A 402 20.72 -31.73 11.29
CA MET A 402 20.26 -30.49 11.91
C MET A 402 20.94 -30.40 13.28
N PHE A 403 20.82 -29.26 13.95
CA PHE A 403 21.46 -28.95 15.24
C PHE A 403 21.02 -29.81 16.44
N VAL A 404 20.54 -31.02 16.17
CA VAL A 404 20.21 -32.08 17.11
C VAL A 404 21.51 -32.70 17.61
N ALA A 405 21.64 -32.78 18.92
CA ALA A 405 22.61 -33.62 19.60
C ALA A 405 22.66 -35.00 18.95
N GLN A 406 23.79 -35.33 18.30
CA GLN A 406 24.03 -36.68 17.83
C GLN A 406 24.04 -37.61 19.05
N THR A 407 23.06 -38.50 19.15
CA THR A 407 23.36 -39.81 19.72
C THR A 407 24.27 -40.53 18.74
N MET A 408 25.58 -40.40 18.98
CA MET A 408 26.71 -41.21 18.53
C MET A 408 26.79 -41.55 17.02
N VAL A 409 27.83 -41.06 16.32
CA VAL A 409 28.88 -41.85 15.64
C VAL A 409 29.97 -40.91 15.05
N ASN A 410 31.23 -41.30 15.27
CA ASN A 410 32.50 -40.58 15.07
C ASN A 410 33.08 -40.58 13.61
N ASP A 411 33.61 -39.41 13.19
CA ASP A 411 34.97 -39.14 12.58
C ASP A 411 35.25 -39.40 11.05
N PRO A 412 36.36 -38.90 10.41
CA PRO A 412 36.65 -37.51 9.93
C PRO A 412 37.35 -37.37 8.54
N LYS A 413 37.67 -36.11 8.14
CA LYS A 413 38.78 -35.53 7.28
C LYS A 413 38.25 -34.59 6.17
N GLY A 414 38.79 -33.42 5.80
CA GLY A 414 40.03 -32.65 6.09
C GLY A 414 40.56 -31.94 4.81
N SER A 415 41.16 -30.73 4.94
CA SER A 415 41.98 -29.89 3.99
C SER A 415 41.25 -28.87 3.06
N LYS A 416 41.46 -27.52 3.11
CA LYS A 416 42.60 -26.59 2.74
C LYS A 416 42.83 -26.50 1.21
N GLU A 417 43.08 -25.37 0.50
CA GLU A 417 43.81 -24.11 0.75
C GLU A 417 43.67 -23.16 -0.48
N GLY A 418 43.98 -21.84 -0.36
CA GLY A 418 44.68 -21.09 -1.44
C GLY A 418 44.26 -19.65 -1.80
N LYS A 419 45.26 -18.74 -1.88
CA LYS A 419 45.23 -17.26 -2.05
C LYS A 419 45.86 -16.78 -3.39
N SER A 420 45.62 -15.49 -3.71
CA SER A 420 46.58 -14.46 -4.24
C SER A 420 46.47 -13.98 -5.71
N SER A 421 46.13 -12.68 -5.92
CA SER A 421 46.94 -11.54 -6.53
C SER A 421 47.21 -11.58 -8.05
N LYS A 422 47.35 -10.52 -8.87
CA LYS A 422 47.56 -9.05 -8.75
C LYS A 422 47.57 -8.41 -10.17
N ASP A 423 47.36 -7.08 -10.24
CA ASP A 423 47.91 -6.00 -11.11
C ASP A 423 47.83 -5.97 -12.66
N GLY A 424 47.59 -4.75 -13.20
CA GLY A 424 48.00 -4.31 -14.56
C GLY A 424 47.23 -3.12 -15.18
N GLU A 425 47.93 -2.01 -15.47
CA GLU A 425 47.47 -0.65 -15.91
C GLU A 425 47.31 -0.39 -17.43
N GLY A 426 46.73 0.80 -17.75
CA GLY A 426 46.97 1.65 -18.96
C GLY A 426 45.67 1.99 -19.73
N GLY A 427 45.33 3.18 -20.23
CA GLY A 427 45.94 4.53 -20.34
C GLY A 427 45.23 5.32 -21.48
N ALA A 428 45.30 6.66 -21.44
CA ALA A 428 45.17 7.66 -22.53
C ALA A 428 43.79 8.31 -22.91
N ASP A 429 43.74 9.63 -22.62
CA ASP A 429 43.57 10.82 -23.51
C ASP A 429 42.22 11.35 -24.06
N GLY A 430 42.13 12.69 -23.97
CA GLY A 430 41.41 13.64 -24.87
C GLY A 430 40.00 14.08 -24.44
N GLU A 431 39.56 15.35 -24.50
CA GLU A 431 40.12 16.70 -24.67
C GLU A 431 38.93 17.67 -24.41
N GLU A 432 39.18 18.83 -23.79
CA GLU A 432 38.20 19.91 -23.58
C GLU A 432 38.14 20.84 -24.80
N GLU A 433 36.96 21.33 -25.17
CA GLU A 433 36.84 22.54 -26.00
C GLU A 433 35.70 23.47 -25.53
N LYS A 434 36.05 24.76 -25.40
CA LYS A 434 35.23 25.90 -24.94
C LYS A 434 34.38 26.44 -26.10
N GLN A 435 33.20 26.98 -25.79
CA GLN A 435 32.40 27.73 -26.76
C GLN A 435 32.07 29.16 -26.28
N GLU A 436 32.20 30.08 -27.22
CA GLU A 436 32.40 31.51 -27.11
C GLU A 436 31.08 32.31 -27.05
N VAL A 437 31.14 33.49 -26.43
CA VAL A 437 30.02 34.40 -26.14
C VAL A 437 29.79 35.34 -27.33
N VAL A 438 28.56 35.40 -27.86
CA VAL A 438 28.16 36.36 -28.90
C VAL A 438 27.20 37.40 -28.30
N VAL A 439 27.60 38.66 -28.38
CA VAL A 439 26.84 39.87 -28.02
C VAL A 439 25.87 40.21 -29.16
N VAL A 440 24.60 40.48 -28.84
CA VAL A 440 23.60 40.99 -29.79
C VAL A 440 23.15 42.38 -29.34
N GLU A 441 23.29 43.36 -30.23
CA GLU A 441 22.89 44.76 -30.05
C GLU A 441 21.37 44.94 -29.98
N VAL A 442 20.98 45.99 -29.25
CA VAL A 442 19.60 46.40 -28.93
C VAL A 442 19.07 47.35 -30.00
N GLU A 443 17.97 47.00 -30.65
CA GLU A 443 17.23 47.89 -31.56
C GLU A 443 16.09 48.64 -30.83
N LYS A 444 15.94 49.94 -31.11
CA LYS A 444 15.01 50.89 -30.46
C LYS A 444 13.54 50.66 -30.86
N PRO A 445 12.56 51.03 -30.00
CA PRO A 445 11.14 50.92 -30.31
C PRO A 445 10.64 52.06 -31.22
N SER A 446 9.81 51.71 -32.19
CA SER A 446 9.03 52.63 -33.04
C SER A 446 7.65 52.94 -32.44
N PRO A 447 7.06 54.12 -32.74
CA PRO A 447 5.84 54.62 -32.09
C PRO A 447 4.54 53.96 -32.62
N PRO A 448 3.42 54.03 -31.86
CA PRO A 448 2.20 53.27 -32.15
C PRO A 448 1.38 53.86 -33.29
N ILE A 449 1.04 53.01 -34.27
CA ILE A 449 0.15 53.29 -35.39
C ILE A 449 -1.30 53.08 -34.94
N ILE A 450 -2.15 54.08 -35.14
CA ILE A 450 -3.60 53.99 -34.90
C ILE A 450 -4.22 53.15 -36.03
N SER A 451 -4.76 51.97 -35.70
CA SER A 451 -5.38 51.01 -36.63
C SER A 451 -6.67 51.54 -37.26
N THR A 452 -6.93 51.21 -38.53
CA THR A 452 -8.19 51.54 -39.21
C THR A 452 -9.34 50.61 -38.75
N ASP A 453 -10.59 51.09 -38.70
CA ASP A 453 -11.75 50.30 -38.24
C ASP A 453 -11.96 49.00 -39.05
N SER A 454 -11.55 48.97 -40.33
CA SER A 454 -11.62 47.79 -41.19
C SER A 454 -10.62 46.69 -40.82
N GLU A 455 -9.44 47.04 -40.36
CA GLU A 455 -8.39 46.09 -39.98
C GLU A 455 -8.73 45.44 -38.63
N ARG A 456 -9.22 46.24 -37.68
CA ARG A 456 -9.75 45.74 -36.40
C ARG A 456 -10.91 44.78 -36.57
N ARG A 457 -11.85 45.04 -37.48
CA ARG A 457 -12.97 44.12 -37.75
C ARG A 457 -12.48 42.77 -38.28
N ARG A 458 -11.46 42.75 -39.14
CA ARG A 458 -10.84 41.52 -39.66
C ARG A 458 -10.13 40.74 -38.56
N PHE A 459 -9.42 41.43 -37.67
CA PHE A 459 -8.82 40.84 -36.48
C PHE A 459 -9.85 40.13 -35.61
N ILE A 460 -10.96 40.80 -35.27
CA ILE A 460 -12.03 40.22 -34.43
C ILE A 460 -12.61 38.95 -35.07
N MET A 461 -13.00 38.99 -36.34
CA MET A 461 -13.57 37.83 -37.03
C MET A 461 -12.60 36.64 -37.04
N LYS A 462 -11.31 36.90 -37.25
CA LYS A 462 -10.27 35.87 -37.28
C LYS A 462 -10.05 35.24 -35.90
N THR A 463 -9.97 36.06 -34.85
CA THR A 463 -9.83 35.61 -33.46
C THR A 463 -11.04 34.76 -33.05
N SER A 464 -12.27 35.22 -33.31
CA SER A 464 -13.49 34.47 -32.99
C SER A 464 -13.59 33.14 -33.74
N GLY A 465 -13.20 33.11 -35.03
CA GLY A 465 -13.16 31.88 -35.82
C GLY A 465 -12.19 30.84 -35.26
N LEU A 466 -11.02 31.28 -34.78
CA LEU A 466 -10.04 30.39 -34.14
C LEU A 466 -10.54 29.82 -32.82
N ILE A 467 -11.14 30.66 -31.96
CA ILE A 467 -11.73 30.22 -30.69
C ILE A 467 -12.79 29.14 -30.95
N LEU A 468 -13.69 29.37 -31.90
CA LEU A 468 -14.73 28.39 -32.27
C LEU A 468 -14.13 27.06 -32.74
N ALA A 469 -13.12 27.10 -33.62
CA ALA A 469 -12.46 25.89 -34.11
C ALA A 469 -11.78 25.10 -32.96
N MET A 470 -11.11 25.79 -32.04
CA MET A 470 -10.48 25.15 -30.88
C MET A 470 -11.52 24.50 -29.94
N LEU A 471 -12.65 25.18 -29.68
CA LEU A 471 -13.74 24.66 -28.85
C LEU A 471 -14.40 23.43 -29.47
N VAL A 472 -14.57 23.40 -30.80
CA VAL A 472 -15.09 22.23 -31.53
C VAL A 472 -14.16 21.03 -31.34
N ILE A 473 -12.84 21.20 -31.53
CA ILE A 473 -11.86 20.12 -31.33
C ILE A 473 -11.93 19.56 -29.90
N ALA A 474 -11.91 20.45 -28.90
CA ALA A 474 -11.95 20.05 -27.50
C ALA A 474 -13.26 19.32 -27.14
N THR A 475 -14.40 19.80 -27.63
CA THR A 475 -15.73 19.20 -27.38
C THR A 475 -15.85 17.83 -28.05
N CYS A 476 -15.38 17.67 -29.28
CA CYS A 476 -15.40 16.37 -29.97
C CYS A 476 -14.61 15.30 -29.20
N LEU A 477 -13.41 15.64 -28.70
CA LEU A 477 -12.59 14.72 -27.90
C LEU A 477 -13.22 14.41 -26.55
N LEU A 478 -13.77 15.42 -25.86
CA LEU A 478 -14.49 15.26 -24.60
C LEU A 478 -15.66 14.28 -24.70
N MET A 479 -16.36 14.22 -25.84
CA MET A 479 -17.53 13.36 -26.03
C MET A 479 -17.19 11.88 -26.29
N LEU A 480 -15.96 11.56 -26.69
CA LEU A 480 -15.57 10.19 -27.07
C LEU A 480 -15.83 9.13 -25.98
N PRO A 481 -15.55 9.35 -24.69
CA PRO A 481 -15.82 8.36 -23.64
C PRO A 481 -17.32 8.06 -23.49
N PHE A 482 -18.19 9.02 -23.80
CA PHE A 482 -19.64 8.85 -23.69
C PHE A 482 -20.25 8.16 -24.90
N ILE A 483 -19.59 8.24 -26.05
CA ILE A 483 -19.94 7.47 -27.26
C ILE A 483 -19.42 6.04 -27.13
N PHE A 484 -18.17 5.88 -26.69
CA PHE A 484 -17.50 4.59 -26.54
C PHE A 484 -17.38 4.23 -25.06
N GLN A 485 -18.38 3.51 -24.54
CA GLN A 485 -18.41 3.08 -23.14
C GLN A 485 -17.12 2.33 -22.72
N SER A 486 -16.52 1.53 -23.62
CA SER A 486 -15.26 0.84 -23.38
C SER A 486 -14.09 1.79 -23.12
N LEU A 487 -14.04 2.92 -23.84
CA LEU A 487 -13.02 3.96 -23.63
C LEU A 487 -13.22 4.64 -22.28
N ARG A 488 -14.46 4.95 -21.88
CA ARG A 488 -14.74 5.53 -20.56
C ARG A 488 -14.34 4.61 -19.43
N LEU A 489 -14.70 3.33 -19.52
CA LEU A 489 -14.31 2.34 -18.51
C LEU A 489 -12.79 2.18 -18.46
N PHE A 490 -12.11 2.19 -19.61
CA PHE A 490 -10.65 2.17 -19.68
C PHE A 490 -10.02 3.39 -18.98
N LEU A 491 -10.50 4.61 -19.25
CA LEU A 491 -9.98 5.84 -18.62
C LEU A 491 -10.24 5.89 -17.10
N ILE A 492 -11.40 5.40 -16.64
CA ILE A 492 -11.72 5.32 -15.20
C ILE A 492 -10.85 4.26 -14.51
N LYS A 493 -10.62 3.12 -15.17
CA LYS A 493 -9.78 2.03 -14.66
C LYS A 493 -8.31 2.48 -14.54
N HIS A 494 -7.78 3.12 -15.56
CA HIS A 494 -6.39 3.56 -15.65
C HIS A 494 -6.26 5.05 -15.28
N TRP A 495 -6.60 5.39 -14.03
CA TRP A 495 -6.67 6.78 -13.54
C TRP A 495 -5.34 7.56 -13.72
N TYR A 496 -4.20 6.87 -13.70
CA TYR A 496 -2.87 7.47 -13.90
C TYR A 496 -2.70 8.11 -15.29
N ILE A 497 -3.50 7.71 -16.30
CA ILE A 497 -3.52 8.34 -17.62
C ILE A 497 -3.95 9.81 -17.48
N ALA A 498 -4.97 10.08 -16.64
CA ALA A 498 -5.41 11.45 -16.39
C ALA A 498 -4.29 12.29 -15.77
N LEU A 499 -3.47 11.73 -14.88
CA LEU A 499 -2.33 12.41 -14.27
C LEU A 499 -1.24 12.73 -15.31
N ILE A 500 -0.83 11.75 -16.11
CA ILE A 500 0.19 11.93 -17.16
C ILE A 500 -0.26 13.00 -18.16
N VAL A 501 -1.51 12.93 -18.62
CA VAL A 501 -2.06 13.91 -19.57
C VAL A 501 -2.16 15.30 -18.93
N SER A 502 -2.51 15.40 -17.64
CA SER A 502 -2.56 16.68 -16.92
C SER A 502 -1.19 17.33 -16.77
N ILE A 503 -0.16 16.54 -16.43
CA ILE A 503 1.23 17.01 -16.35
C ILE A 503 1.69 17.49 -17.72
N PHE A 504 1.43 16.71 -18.77
CA PHE A 504 1.77 17.08 -20.13
C PHE A 504 1.08 18.38 -20.58
N TYR A 505 -0.22 18.52 -20.30
CA TYR A 505 -0.99 19.74 -20.58
C TYR A 505 -0.41 20.97 -19.84
N LEU A 506 -0.03 20.80 -18.56
CA LEU A 506 0.59 21.87 -17.77
C LEU A 506 1.94 22.29 -18.34
N CYS A 507 2.84 21.32 -18.61
CA CYS A 507 4.14 21.59 -19.22
C CYS A 507 3.98 22.30 -20.57
N PHE A 508 3.08 21.80 -21.43
CA PHE A 508 2.83 22.41 -22.74
C PHE A 508 2.30 23.84 -22.61
N THR A 509 1.40 24.10 -21.65
CA THR A 509 0.88 25.45 -21.38
C THR A 509 1.98 26.39 -20.91
N ILE A 510 2.86 25.95 -20.01
CA ILE A 510 4.01 26.74 -19.54
C ILE A 510 4.97 27.02 -20.70
N THR A 511 5.25 26.02 -21.56
CA THR A 511 6.11 26.19 -22.73
C THR A 511 5.55 27.24 -23.69
N VAL A 512 4.25 27.17 -24.00
CA VAL A 512 3.59 28.14 -24.88
C VAL A 512 3.59 29.54 -24.27
N ALA A 513 3.32 29.66 -22.97
CA ALA A 513 3.27 30.94 -22.27
C ALA A 513 4.65 31.62 -22.10
N CYS A 514 5.67 30.87 -21.69
CA CYS A 514 6.98 31.42 -21.33
C CYS A 514 7.96 31.50 -22.51
N PHE A 515 7.92 30.55 -23.46
CA PHE A 515 8.98 30.37 -24.46
C PHE A 515 8.50 30.58 -25.91
N CYS A 516 7.20 30.73 -26.13
CA CYS A 516 6.60 30.65 -27.47
C CYS A 516 5.82 31.91 -27.89
N HIS A 517 5.97 33.04 -27.19
CA HIS A 517 5.26 34.28 -27.52
C HIS A 517 5.50 34.73 -28.97
N SER A 518 6.77 34.74 -29.41
CA SER A 518 7.15 35.11 -30.78
C SER A 518 6.62 34.13 -31.84
N CYS A 519 6.41 32.86 -31.49
CA CYS A 519 5.88 31.85 -32.41
C CYS A 519 4.37 31.99 -32.61
N LEU A 520 3.62 32.38 -31.56
CA LEU A 520 2.18 32.69 -31.67
C LEU A 520 1.91 33.92 -32.53
N MET A 521 2.90 34.81 -32.67
CA MET A 521 2.83 35.97 -33.55
C MET A 521 3.17 35.65 -35.02
N ARG A 522 3.74 34.47 -35.31
CA ARG A 522 4.24 34.10 -36.64
C ARG A 522 3.30 33.14 -37.37
N SER A 523 2.78 33.57 -38.52
CA SER A 523 2.04 32.69 -39.44
C SER A 523 3.01 31.90 -40.33
N PRO A 524 2.79 30.60 -40.61
CA PRO A 524 1.64 29.77 -40.20
C PRO A 524 1.85 29.00 -38.88
N VAL A 525 2.99 29.17 -38.21
CA VAL A 525 3.40 28.44 -37.00
C VAL A 525 2.33 28.53 -35.90
N ASN A 526 1.71 29.70 -35.74
CA ASN A 526 0.66 29.92 -34.78
C ASN A 526 -0.57 29.00 -34.93
N TYR A 527 -0.99 28.65 -36.15
CA TYR A 527 -2.11 27.72 -36.35
C TYR A 527 -1.78 26.31 -35.90
N PHE A 528 -0.57 25.83 -36.18
CA PHE A 528 -0.12 24.51 -35.70
C PHE A 528 -0.09 24.46 -34.17
N ILE A 529 0.40 25.52 -33.52
CA ILE A 529 0.39 25.62 -32.05
C ILE A 529 -1.04 25.61 -31.51
N LEU A 530 -1.97 26.39 -32.09
CA LEU A 530 -3.35 26.45 -31.62
C LEU A 530 -4.10 25.11 -31.79
N VAL A 531 -3.89 24.40 -32.91
CA VAL A 531 -4.47 23.07 -33.14
C VAL A 531 -3.90 22.06 -32.15
N ALA A 532 -2.58 22.05 -31.94
CA ALA A 532 -1.94 21.20 -30.94
C ALA A 532 -2.48 21.50 -29.52
N TYR A 533 -2.61 22.78 -29.17
CA TYR A 533 -3.16 23.20 -27.88
C TYR A 533 -4.60 22.73 -27.67
N ALA A 534 -5.47 22.91 -28.68
CA ALA A 534 -6.85 22.45 -28.62
C ALA A 534 -6.96 20.92 -28.50
N PHE A 535 -6.12 20.18 -29.23
CA PHE A 535 -6.09 18.71 -29.16
C PHE A 535 -5.66 18.21 -27.78
N ILE A 536 -4.55 18.74 -27.23
CA ILE A 536 -4.05 18.36 -25.90
C ILE A 536 -5.08 18.72 -24.82
N THR A 537 -5.70 19.91 -24.93
CA THR A 537 -6.79 20.32 -24.02
C THR A 537 -7.98 19.35 -24.11
N GLY A 538 -8.35 18.92 -25.31
CA GLY A 538 -9.41 17.93 -25.50
C GLY A 538 -9.09 16.57 -24.88
N LEU A 539 -7.85 16.08 -24.99
CA LEU A 539 -7.41 14.85 -24.31
C LEU A 539 -7.44 14.98 -22.78
N PHE A 540 -7.00 16.13 -22.26
CA PHE A 540 -7.08 16.44 -20.83
C PHE A 540 -8.53 16.44 -20.35
N LEU A 541 -9.42 17.17 -21.03
CA LEU A 541 -10.84 17.22 -20.70
C LEU A 541 -11.51 15.85 -20.82
N MET A 542 -11.16 15.04 -21.82
CA MET A 542 -11.65 13.68 -22.00
C MET A 542 -11.37 12.81 -20.75
N CYS A 543 -10.16 12.88 -20.21
CA CYS A 543 -9.77 12.12 -19.02
C CYS A 543 -10.50 12.61 -17.76
N ILE A 544 -10.56 13.92 -17.55
CA ILE A 544 -11.23 14.51 -16.38
C ILE A 544 -12.74 14.22 -16.42
N CYS A 545 -13.40 14.51 -17.54
CA CYS A 545 -14.84 14.40 -17.67
C CYS A 545 -15.33 12.95 -17.64
N ALA A 546 -14.51 11.95 -17.98
CA ALA A 546 -14.87 10.54 -17.90
C ALA A 546 -15.38 10.12 -16.50
N THR A 547 -14.88 10.79 -15.44
CA THR A 547 -15.25 10.56 -14.04
C THR A 547 -16.55 11.25 -13.59
N TYR A 548 -17.09 12.17 -14.39
CA TYR A 548 -18.30 12.92 -14.08
C TYR A 548 -19.54 12.30 -14.76
N SER A 549 -20.73 12.66 -14.26
CA SER A 549 -21.98 12.29 -14.92
C SER A 549 -22.20 13.15 -16.17
N ILE A 550 -22.85 12.59 -17.20
CA ILE A 550 -23.19 13.34 -18.42
C ILE A 550 -24.11 14.53 -18.10
N PHE A 551 -24.99 14.38 -17.10
CA PHE A 551 -25.86 15.45 -16.64
C PHE A 551 -25.06 16.64 -16.08
N ALA A 552 -24.08 16.39 -15.20
CA ALA A 552 -23.23 17.44 -14.65
C ALA A 552 -22.44 18.17 -15.76
N ILE A 553 -21.95 17.43 -16.76
CA ILE A 553 -21.25 18.00 -17.91
C ILE A 553 -22.17 18.92 -18.73
N LEU A 554 -23.38 18.47 -19.06
CA LEU A 554 -24.34 19.28 -19.82
C LEU A 554 -24.72 20.56 -19.07
N VAL A 555 -24.97 20.46 -17.76
CA VAL A 555 -25.25 21.63 -16.91
C VAL A 555 -24.07 22.60 -16.92
N ALA A 556 -22.85 22.09 -16.76
CA ALA A 556 -21.64 22.91 -16.79
C ALA A 556 -21.44 23.59 -18.16
N MET A 557 -21.66 22.88 -19.27
CA MET A 557 -21.57 23.46 -20.62
C MET A 557 -22.57 24.60 -20.82
N VAL A 558 -23.83 24.42 -20.42
CA VAL A 558 -24.87 25.47 -20.51
C VAL A 558 -24.50 26.67 -19.64
N ALA A 559 -24.03 26.42 -18.41
CA ALA A 559 -23.58 27.47 -17.50
C ALA A 559 -22.38 28.24 -18.06
N THR A 560 -21.40 27.55 -18.68
CA THR A 560 -20.25 28.20 -19.33
C THR A 560 -20.70 29.13 -20.46
N VAL A 561 -21.60 28.68 -21.33
CA VAL A 561 -22.14 29.51 -22.42
C VAL A 561 -22.84 30.74 -21.86
N ALA A 562 -23.67 30.58 -20.82
CA ALA A 562 -24.37 31.70 -20.18
C ALA A 562 -23.38 32.72 -19.59
N CYS A 563 -22.35 32.26 -18.86
CA CYS A 563 -21.31 33.13 -18.30
C CYS A 563 -20.50 33.85 -19.39
N VAL A 564 -20.12 33.16 -20.47
CA VAL A 564 -19.39 33.76 -21.60
C VAL A 564 -20.23 34.86 -22.28
N LEU A 565 -21.52 34.61 -22.53
CA LEU A 565 -22.43 35.61 -23.09
C LEU A 565 -22.60 36.81 -22.16
N ALA A 566 -22.77 36.58 -20.85
CA ALA A 566 -22.87 37.65 -19.86
C ALA A 566 -21.60 38.51 -19.83
N THR A 567 -20.42 37.88 -19.87
CA THR A 567 -19.13 38.58 -19.93
C THR A 567 -18.95 39.36 -21.24
N LEU A 568 -19.37 38.81 -22.39
CA LEU A 568 -19.31 39.52 -23.68
C LEU A 568 -20.19 40.77 -23.67
N ILE A 569 -21.44 40.66 -23.19
CA ILE A 569 -22.36 41.79 -23.05
C ILE A 569 -21.75 42.84 -22.12
N PHE A 570 -21.30 42.42 -20.94
CA PHE A 570 -20.69 43.33 -19.96
C PHE A 570 -19.46 44.04 -20.52
N ALA A 571 -18.56 43.31 -21.17
CA ALA A 571 -17.34 43.88 -21.76
C ALA A 571 -17.66 44.93 -22.84
N ALA A 572 -18.70 44.68 -23.65
CA ALA A 572 -19.15 45.59 -24.71
C ALA A 572 -19.86 46.84 -24.17
N THR A 573 -20.64 46.74 -23.09
CA THR A 573 -21.40 47.85 -22.51
C THR A 573 -20.64 48.64 -21.44
N CYS A 574 -19.56 48.09 -20.89
CA CYS A 574 -18.84 48.72 -19.78
C CYS A 574 -17.99 49.92 -20.25
N ASN A 575 -18.36 51.11 -19.78
CA ASN A 575 -17.65 52.36 -20.08
C ASN A 575 -16.32 52.54 -19.31
N LYS A 576 -16.08 51.73 -18.27
CA LYS A 576 -14.81 51.77 -17.50
C LYS A 576 -13.73 51.00 -18.24
N ASP A 577 -12.51 51.53 -18.24
CA ASP A 577 -11.33 50.85 -18.78
C ASP A 577 -10.76 49.85 -17.78
N LEU A 578 -11.05 48.57 -17.98
CA LEU A 578 -10.48 47.49 -17.17
C LEU A 578 -9.15 47.00 -17.74
N THR A 579 -8.74 47.46 -18.94
CA THR A 579 -7.51 46.99 -19.59
C THR A 579 -6.26 47.37 -18.81
N SER A 580 -6.27 48.46 -18.02
CA SER A 580 -5.12 48.79 -17.15
C SER A 580 -4.92 47.85 -15.95
N MET A 581 -5.85 46.91 -15.72
CA MET A 581 -5.80 46.00 -14.56
C MET A 581 -5.11 44.67 -14.86
N TRP A 582 -4.45 44.49 -16.00
CA TRP A 582 -3.70 43.27 -16.35
C TRP A 582 -2.75 42.80 -15.23
N PHE A 583 -1.97 43.72 -14.66
CA PHE A 583 -1.06 43.38 -13.56
C PHE A 583 -1.79 42.95 -12.28
N ALA A 584 -2.89 43.63 -11.92
CA ALA A 584 -3.70 43.23 -10.78
C ALA A 584 -4.35 41.85 -11.00
N CYS A 585 -4.85 41.59 -12.21
CA CYS A 585 -5.39 40.29 -12.59
C CYS A 585 -4.34 39.18 -12.52
N PHE A 586 -3.09 39.46 -12.92
CA PHE A 586 -1.98 38.53 -12.78
C PHE A 586 -1.70 38.18 -11.31
N ILE A 587 -1.65 39.17 -10.41
CA ILE A 587 -1.45 38.94 -8.98
C ILE A 587 -2.58 38.12 -8.37
N ILE A 588 -3.85 38.43 -8.69
CA ILE A 588 -5.01 37.66 -8.23
C ILE A 588 -4.90 36.19 -8.69
N GLY A 589 -4.48 35.96 -9.93
CA GLY A 589 -4.26 34.61 -10.47
C GLY A 589 -3.22 33.82 -9.67
N ILE A 590 -2.07 34.43 -9.34
CA ILE A 590 -1.03 33.79 -8.51
C ILE A 590 -1.59 33.46 -7.13
N VAL A 591 -2.29 34.41 -6.48
CA VAL A 591 -2.86 34.19 -5.16
C VAL A 591 -3.86 33.04 -5.16
N LEU A 592 -4.74 32.96 -6.16
CA LEU A 592 -5.69 31.85 -6.30
C LEU A 592 -5.00 30.52 -6.57
N LEU A 593 -3.93 30.50 -7.38
CA LEU A 593 -3.15 29.29 -7.64
C LEU A 593 -2.45 28.78 -6.38
N VAL A 594 -1.79 29.66 -5.62
CA VAL A 594 -1.13 29.30 -4.35
C VAL A 594 -2.17 28.84 -3.33
N THR A 595 -3.31 29.53 -3.24
CA THR A 595 -4.41 29.15 -2.34
C THR A 595 -5.00 27.80 -2.71
N CYS A 596 -5.17 27.52 -4.01
CA CYS A 596 -5.65 26.22 -4.50
C CYS A 596 -4.67 25.09 -4.18
N PHE A 597 -3.37 25.33 -4.35
CA PHE A 597 -2.34 24.36 -4.02
C PHE A 597 -2.30 24.08 -2.51
N GLY A 598 -2.30 25.14 -1.69
CA GLY A 598 -2.37 25.01 -0.23
C GLY A 598 -3.65 24.30 0.23
N ALA A 599 -4.80 24.64 -0.35
CA ALA A 599 -6.06 23.99 -0.06
C ALA A 599 -6.10 22.52 -0.50
N GLY A 600 -5.46 22.17 -1.61
CA GLY A 600 -5.29 20.79 -2.06
C GLY A 600 -4.52 19.95 -1.03
N ILE A 601 -3.45 20.51 -0.46
CA ILE A 601 -2.71 19.87 0.64
C ILE A 601 -3.59 19.74 1.89
N ILE A 602 -4.31 20.79 2.27
CA ILE A 602 -5.24 20.77 3.42
C ILE A 602 -6.34 19.71 3.23
N CYS A 603 -6.87 19.55 2.02
CA CYS A 603 -7.92 18.58 1.68
C CYS A 603 -7.51 17.12 1.93
N ILE A 604 -6.21 16.80 2.00
CA ILE A 604 -5.70 15.47 2.34
C ILE A 604 -5.97 15.12 3.82
N PHE A 605 -6.01 16.14 4.68
CA PHE A 605 -6.02 15.96 6.14
C PHE A 605 -7.35 16.32 6.81
N VAL A 606 -8.29 16.91 6.08
CA VAL A 606 -9.62 17.28 6.60
C VAL A 606 -10.70 16.27 6.19
N PRO A 607 -11.81 16.17 6.93
CA PRO A 607 -12.93 15.31 6.54
C PRO A 607 -13.45 15.66 5.13
N PRO A 608 -13.96 14.68 4.36
CA PRO A 608 -14.45 14.91 2.99
C PRO A 608 -15.51 15.99 2.90
N THR A 609 -16.35 16.14 3.93
CA THR A 609 -17.36 17.21 4.02
C THR A 609 -16.73 18.61 4.06
N VAL A 610 -15.60 18.77 4.75
CA VAL A 610 -14.87 20.04 4.81
C VAL A 610 -14.11 20.28 3.51
N ALA A 611 -13.42 19.26 2.98
CA ALA A 611 -12.75 19.33 1.69
C ALA A 611 -13.72 19.72 0.56
N PHE A 612 -14.95 19.20 0.61
CA PHE A 612 -16.03 19.53 -0.28
C PHE A 612 -16.38 21.03 -0.23
N TRP A 613 -16.63 21.60 0.95
CA TRP A 613 -16.93 23.04 1.08
C TRP A 613 -15.76 23.94 0.66
N ILE A 614 -14.52 23.54 0.97
CA ILE A 614 -13.31 24.24 0.50
C ILE A 614 -13.25 24.26 -1.03
N SER A 615 -13.50 23.11 -1.67
CA SER A 615 -13.55 22.98 -3.13
C SER A 615 -14.59 23.89 -3.77
N ILE A 616 -15.78 24.02 -3.16
CA ILE A 616 -16.85 24.92 -3.63
C ILE A 616 -16.38 26.37 -3.61
N ILE A 617 -15.85 26.84 -2.48
CA ILE A 617 -15.41 28.23 -2.31
C ILE A 617 -14.32 28.58 -3.33
N ILE A 618 -13.37 27.66 -3.53
CA ILE A 618 -12.28 27.82 -4.49
C ILE A 618 -12.83 27.88 -5.92
N SER A 619 -13.72 26.96 -6.31
CA SER A 619 -14.31 26.97 -7.65
C SER A 619 -15.12 28.24 -7.92
N MET A 620 -15.85 28.77 -6.93
CA MET A 620 -16.54 30.06 -7.08
C MET A 620 -15.56 31.22 -7.29
N ALA A 621 -14.45 31.25 -6.54
CA ALA A 621 -13.41 32.27 -6.72
C ALA A 621 -12.76 32.21 -8.11
N PHE A 622 -12.45 31.00 -8.62
CA PHE A 622 -11.92 30.82 -9.97
C PHE A 622 -12.92 31.19 -11.06
N VAL A 623 -14.22 30.90 -10.91
CA VAL A 623 -15.25 31.33 -11.86
C VAL A 623 -15.24 32.86 -12.01
N LEU A 624 -15.24 33.59 -10.89
CA LEU A 624 -15.19 35.06 -10.90
C LEU A 624 -13.88 35.58 -11.53
N TYR A 625 -12.76 34.93 -11.23
CA TYR A 625 -11.46 35.26 -11.80
C TYR A 625 -11.45 35.11 -13.32
N TYR A 626 -11.88 33.96 -13.87
CA TYR A 626 -11.90 33.74 -15.31
C TYR A 626 -12.87 34.70 -16.02
N MET A 627 -14.02 35.02 -15.42
CA MET A 627 -14.93 36.03 -15.97
C MET A 627 -14.29 37.43 -16.00
N PHE A 628 -13.52 37.80 -14.96
CA PHE A 628 -12.81 39.07 -14.90
C PHE A 628 -11.66 39.14 -15.91
N HIS A 629 -10.82 38.10 -15.97
CA HIS A 629 -9.72 37.98 -16.93
C HIS A 629 -10.23 38.01 -18.40
N MET A 630 -11.31 37.29 -18.68
CA MET A 630 -11.95 37.27 -20.00
C MET A 630 -12.53 38.65 -20.37
N THR A 631 -13.10 39.39 -19.40
CA THR A 631 -13.57 40.76 -19.62
C THR A 631 -12.44 41.69 -20.06
N ILE A 632 -11.30 41.64 -19.37
CA ILE A 632 -10.10 42.42 -19.71
C ILE A 632 -9.63 42.05 -21.12
N THR A 633 -9.54 40.75 -21.41
CA THR A 633 -9.11 40.23 -22.72
C THR A 633 -10.03 40.70 -23.85
N ILE A 634 -11.35 40.62 -23.68
CA ILE A 634 -12.34 41.08 -24.67
C ILE A 634 -12.23 42.60 -24.89
N GLN A 635 -12.08 43.40 -23.83
CA GLN A 635 -11.90 44.85 -23.97
C GLN A 635 -10.60 45.20 -24.72
N SER A 636 -9.51 44.47 -24.48
CA SER A 636 -8.25 44.63 -25.21
C SER A 636 -8.33 44.18 -26.68
N ILE A 637 -9.26 43.27 -27.03
CA ILE A 637 -9.54 42.84 -28.42
C ILE A 637 -10.39 43.87 -29.17
N ILE A 638 -11.48 44.36 -28.57
CA ILE A 638 -12.37 45.35 -29.18
C ILE A 638 -11.63 46.68 -29.34
N GLY A 639 -10.88 47.09 -28.31
CA GLY A 639 -10.19 48.37 -28.26
C GLY A 639 -11.14 49.58 -28.15
N GLY A 640 -10.67 50.76 -28.55
CA GLY A 640 -11.43 52.01 -28.51
C GLY A 640 -10.61 53.16 -27.91
N LYS A 641 -11.06 54.40 -28.11
CA LYS A 641 -10.33 55.62 -27.69
C LYS A 641 -10.06 55.71 -26.19
N ASN A 642 -10.88 55.04 -25.37
CA ASN A 642 -10.79 55.06 -23.91
C ASN A 642 -10.03 53.85 -23.33
N ARG A 643 -9.38 53.00 -24.14
CA ARG A 643 -8.68 51.80 -23.69
C ARG A 643 -7.16 52.00 -23.73
N LYS A 644 -6.48 51.75 -22.61
CA LYS A 644 -5.03 51.93 -22.49
C LYS A 644 -4.21 50.77 -23.05
N ILE A 645 -4.66 49.52 -22.85
CA ILE A 645 -3.95 48.31 -23.30
C ILE A 645 -4.80 47.58 -24.33
N VAL A 646 -4.29 47.55 -25.56
CA VAL A 646 -5.01 47.06 -26.75
C VAL A 646 -4.11 46.08 -27.49
N PHE A 647 -4.66 44.94 -27.93
CA PHE A 647 -3.90 43.98 -28.71
C PHE A 647 -3.55 44.53 -30.09
N SER A 648 -2.31 44.28 -30.51
CA SER A 648 -1.90 44.49 -31.89
C SER A 648 -2.62 43.50 -32.80
N GLU A 649 -2.87 43.89 -34.05
CA GLU A 649 -3.64 43.08 -34.99
C GLU A 649 -2.93 41.77 -35.39
N GLN A 650 -1.63 41.67 -35.12
CA GLN A 650 -0.85 40.46 -35.32
C GLN A 650 -1.03 39.45 -34.17
N ALA A 651 -1.57 39.89 -33.01
CA ALA A 651 -1.74 39.07 -31.81
C ALA A 651 -3.05 38.26 -31.77
N TYR A 652 -3.70 38.02 -32.91
CA TYR A 652 -5.01 37.33 -32.95
C TYR A 652 -4.94 35.92 -32.37
N ALA A 653 -3.81 35.22 -32.56
CA ALA A 653 -3.61 33.87 -32.03
C ALA A 653 -3.40 33.89 -30.50
N VAL A 654 -2.68 34.89 -29.98
CA VAL A 654 -2.51 35.08 -28.53
C VAL A 654 -3.85 35.40 -27.88
N ALA A 655 -4.62 36.32 -28.48
CA ALA A 655 -5.95 36.68 -28.01
C ALA A 655 -6.93 35.49 -28.04
N ALA A 656 -6.89 34.67 -29.10
CA ALA A 656 -7.69 33.46 -29.21
C ALA A 656 -7.32 32.43 -28.13
N LEU A 657 -6.03 32.22 -27.88
CA LEU A 657 -5.53 31.30 -26.86
C LEU A 657 -5.96 31.73 -25.45
N LEU A 658 -5.85 33.01 -25.11
CA LEU A 658 -6.25 33.54 -23.79
C LEU A 658 -7.74 33.33 -23.52
N ILE A 659 -8.62 33.70 -24.46
CA ILE A 659 -10.06 33.45 -24.32
C ILE A 659 -10.37 31.95 -24.24
N PHE A 660 -9.69 31.13 -25.04
CA PHE A 660 -9.88 29.69 -25.00
C PHE A 660 -9.52 29.11 -23.62
N VAL A 661 -8.37 29.47 -23.05
CA VAL A 661 -7.96 29.05 -21.70
C VAL A 661 -8.97 29.49 -20.65
N ASP A 662 -9.49 30.72 -20.74
CA ASP A 662 -10.52 31.22 -19.82
C ASP A 662 -11.81 30.40 -19.89
N ILE A 663 -12.28 30.07 -21.10
CA ILE A 663 -13.49 29.26 -21.30
C ILE A 663 -13.31 27.85 -20.70
N ILE A 664 -12.14 27.23 -20.90
CA ILE A 664 -11.84 25.89 -20.38
C ILE A 664 -11.74 25.91 -18.85
N GLY A 665 -11.05 26.90 -18.28
CA GLY A 665 -10.94 27.09 -16.84
C GLY A 665 -12.30 27.35 -16.18
N LEU A 666 -13.13 28.17 -16.82
CA LEU A 666 -14.51 28.45 -16.40
C LEU A 666 -15.36 27.17 -16.44
N PHE A 667 -15.28 26.37 -17.51
CA PHE A 667 -15.98 25.09 -17.63
C PHE A 667 -15.62 24.11 -16.52
N LEU A 668 -14.32 23.90 -16.24
CA LEU A 668 -13.88 22.96 -15.21
C LEU A 668 -14.36 23.32 -13.80
N ASN A 669 -14.35 24.61 -13.47
CA ASN A 669 -14.83 25.07 -12.17
C ASN A 669 -16.37 24.98 -12.06
N LEU A 670 -17.09 25.28 -13.14
CA LEU A 670 -18.54 25.07 -13.20
C LEU A 670 -18.93 23.58 -13.18
N LEU A 671 -18.10 22.70 -13.76
CA LEU A 671 -18.28 21.26 -13.70
C LEU A 671 -18.17 20.71 -12.27
N ASN A 672 -17.17 21.20 -11.52
CA ASN A 672 -17.03 20.87 -10.11
C ASN A 672 -18.27 21.30 -9.30
N LEU A 673 -18.82 22.50 -9.58
CA LEU A 673 -20.05 22.99 -8.96
C LEU A 673 -21.32 22.26 -9.43
N ALA A 674 -21.41 21.84 -10.69
CA ALA A 674 -22.56 21.12 -11.22
C ALA A 674 -22.66 19.69 -10.64
N ASN A 675 -21.53 19.09 -10.25
CA ASN A 675 -21.48 17.79 -9.59
C ASN A 675 -22.16 17.79 -8.20
N LEU A 676 -22.49 18.97 -7.66
CA LEU A 676 -23.19 19.16 -6.39
C LEU A 676 -24.70 18.91 -6.48
N ILE A 677 -25.29 18.97 -7.69
CA ILE A 677 -26.75 18.90 -7.92
C ILE A 677 -27.20 17.42 -7.95
N ARG A 678 -26.57 16.56 -7.16
CA ARG A 678 -26.75 15.10 -7.22
C ARG A 678 -27.74 14.59 -6.20
#